data_AF-A0AAJ2C846-F1
#
_entry.id   AF-A0AAJ2C846-F1
#
_cell.length_a   1.000
_cell.length_b   1.000
_cell.length_c   1.000
_cell.angle_alpha   90.00
_cell.angle_beta   90.00
_cell.angle_gamma   90.00
#
_symmetry.space_group_name_H-M   'P 1'
#
loop_
_entity.id
_entity.type
_entity.pdbx_description
1 polymer ?
#
loop_
_entity_poly.entity_id
_entity_poly.type
_entity_poly.pdbx_seq_one_letter_code
_entity_poly.pdbx_strand_id
1 'polypeptide(L)'
;MTAPFSSGQRKFLKALTEALFFEADMAITADQVVANISELFEKVGGTKLDEIRLSLTATELVLGGPFFTEDDVAGRAAKLKDRLQDSQIDLFQDMARLRGIVYACYYGHWQPGLEPGDQDANVANPVHRQIGFKLPKHRVRGSGEVEIKPVVGREIDPAHILDATTLGDEYDVVVIGSGAGGAVAAHNIAAQGYKVLIVEAGPFFPSHKIHHHELDMIANLYKHGALQTSTNRDFVVFQGRCVGGSSTINNGICLRVNEAGRTHPDAQDVLAKWASIGAPIDAAAFHESYDAVQAKLGIARIEPRSGRHNGPHLIEGWRSYAAASGKPRDARAITDWFAKNFGPPNTPNACAYCGYCNSGCPYGRRMGVAQTYLPAACRDHGARILPNTKAERIVWQTAYDGRREAEAVVLILPGDVRVMVRARVGVVVAGGTIASSKLLDRSDIDGTGYQVSLNVASPVVALMPDGVGGDAWDEDQMSSYVDVGDYLLESHFQPPMSMASLMPGWFADHASRMKNFGRVHSAGILFPADRRGRVVNDKLQFQLDATDDLPVLRDAMSTLTKVHFAAGAIECYPALAKGQTVTPDMDVDAFFASAIREQDDVTLSSSHPHGGNAINEDPAHGIVDLDCRVHGTTNVLVTDASVFPSCIRVNAQWTTMAMAHYATGRGDPFG
;
A
#
# COMPACT_ATOMS: atom_id res chain seq x y z
N MET A 1 -7.81 16.49 25.54
CA MET A 1 -7.16 15.22 25.16
C MET A 1 -5.79 15.18 25.79
N THR A 2 -5.31 14.01 26.20
CA THR A 2 -3.93 13.83 26.68
C THR A 2 -2.98 13.95 25.50
N ALA A 3 -1.86 14.66 25.67
CA ALA A 3 -0.85 14.78 24.62
C ALA A 3 -0.34 13.39 24.19
N PRO A 4 -0.05 13.16 22.89
CA PRO A 4 0.37 11.85 22.39
C PRO A 4 1.70 11.40 22.97
N PHE A 5 2.57 12.32 23.38
CA PHE A 5 3.89 12.00 23.96
C PHE A 5 4.07 12.67 25.32
N SER A 6 4.88 12.07 26.19
CA SER A 6 5.29 12.68 27.45
C SER A 6 6.27 13.84 27.21
N SER A 7 6.51 14.67 28.23
CA SER A 7 7.52 15.74 28.12
C SER A 7 8.93 15.20 27.85
N GLY A 8 9.29 14.05 28.45
CA GLY A 8 10.57 13.38 28.20
C GLY A 8 10.68 12.90 26.76
N GLN A 9 9.66 12.21 26.26
CA GLN A 9 9.61 11.73 24.88
C GLN A 9 9.70 12.87 23.85
N ARG A 10 9.04 14.01 24.10
CA ARG A 10 9.17 15.20 23.24
C ARG A 10 10.59 15.78 23.26
N LYS A 11 11.23 15.83 24.43
CA LYS A 11 12.62 16.29 24.59
C LYS A 11 13.59 15.39 23.80
N PHE A 12 13.39 14.07 23.90
CA PHE A 12 14.17 13.08 23.15
C PHE A 12 13.92 13.18 21.64
N LEU A 13 12.66 13.28 21.19
CA LEU A 13 12.32 13.45 19.77
C LEU A 13 12.97 14.69 19.16
N LYS A 14 12.98 15.82 19.90
CA LYS A 14 13.68 17.03 19.49
C LYS A 14 15.18 16.77 19.32
N ALA A 15 15.81 16.17 20.33
CA ALA A 15 17.24 15.86 20.31
C ALA A 15 17.62 14.89 19.17
N LEU A 16 16.77 13.89 18.93
CA LEU A 16 16.90 12.94 17.83
C LEU A 16 16.77 13.66 16.47
N THR A 17 15.81 14.57 16.34
CA THR A 17 15.61 15.37 15.12
C THR A 17 16.84 16.24 14.82
N GLU A 18 17.35 16.97 15.81
CA GLU A 18 18.57 17.78 15.66
C GLU A 18 19.75 16.90 15.23
N ALA A 19 19.90 15.72 15.84
CA ALA A 19 20.97 14.79 15.51
C ALA A 19 20.82 14.22 14.09
N LEU A 20 19.60 13.86 13.65
CA LEU A 20 19.31 13.37 12.30
C LEU A 20 19.49 14.43 11.21
N PHE A 21 19.56 15.72 11.56
CA PHE A 21 19.89 16.81 10.65
C PHE A 21 21.28 17.39 10.92
N PHE A 22 22.16 16.65 11.61
CA PHE A 22 23.55 17.07 11.80
C PHE A 22 24.22 17.34 10.44
N GLU A 23 24.89 18.50 10.33
CA GLU A 23 25.50 19.03 9.09
C GLU A 23 24.51 19.33 7.95
N ALA A 24 23.21 19.47 8.26
CA ALA A 24 22.17 19.84 7.31
C ALA A 24 21.38 21.08 7.75
N ASP A 25 21.01 21.93 6.78
CA ASP A 25 20.12 23.06 7.04
C ASP A 25 18.68 22.58 7.19
N MET A 26 18.00 23.02 8.25
CA MET A 26 16.57 22.80 8.44
C MET A 26 15.78 24.07 8.08
N ALA A 27 14.72 23.90 7.28
CA ALA A 27 13.79 24.94 6.87
C ALA A 27 12.69 25.21 7.92
N ILE A 28 12.49 24.27 8.85
CA ILE A 28 11.63 24.40 10.04
C ILE A 28 12.39 23.90 11.26
N THR A 29 12.02 24.37 12.45
CA THR A 29 12.72 23.98 13.68
C THR A 29 12.44 22.53 14.08
N ALA A 30 13.32 21.92 14.87
CA ALA A 30 13.07 20.61 15.47
C ALA A 30 11.79 20.58 16.33
N ASP A 31 11.47 21.69 17.01
CA ASP A 31 10.20 21.82 17.76
C ASP A 31 8.97 21.71 16.85
N GLN A 32 9.03 22.32 15.65
CA GLN A 32 7.96 22.19 14.66
C GLN A 32 7.84 20.75 14.13
N VAL A 33 8.95 20.04 13.94
CA VAL A 33 8.92 18.61 13.57
C VAL A 33 8.24 17.79 14.66
N VAL A 34 8.56 18.03 15.95
CA VAL A 34 7.89 17.36 17.09
C VAL A 34 6.40 17.68 17.14
N ALA A 35 6.00 18.90 16.79
CA ALA A 35 4.58 19.27 16.67
C ALA A 35 3.89 18.48 15.54
N ASN A 36 4.51 18.38 14.36
CA ASN A 36 3.98 17.58 13.26
C ASN A 36 3.86 16.09 13.64
N ILE A 37 4.87 15.52 14.31
CA ILE A 37 4.82 14.14 14.84
C ILE A 37 3.66 13.99 15.83
N SER A 38 3.47 14.96 16.72
CA SER A 38 2.37 14.92 17.68
C SER A 38 1.01 14.93 16.98
N GLU A 39 0.82 15.79 15.97
CA GLU A 39 -0.40 15.83 15.15
C GLU A 39 -0.68 14.47 14.47
N LEU A 40 0.34 13.86 13.86
CA LEU A 40 0.22 12.55 13.22
C LEU A 40 -0.32 11.50 14.22
N PHE A 41 0.26 11.46 15.42
CA PHE A 41 -0.08 10.45 16.42
C PHE A 41 -1.36 10.74 17.21
N GLU A 42 -1.83 11.99 17.25
CA GLU A 42 -3.18 12.32 17.72
C GLU A 42 -4.26 11.69 16.83
N LYS A 43 -4.01 11.64 15.51
CA LYS A 43 -4.94 11.03 14.54
C LYS A 43 -4.80 9.51 14.49
N VAL A 44 -3.56 8.98 14.48
CA VAL A 44 -3.31 7.53 14.40
C VAL A 44 -3.77 6.81 15.67
N GLY A 45 -3.37 7.32 16.84
CA GLY A 45 -3.77 6.81 18.16
C GLY A 45 -3.60 5.29 18.37
N GLY A 46 -4.34 4.78 19.37
CA GLY A 46 -4.48 3.35 19.65
C GLY A 46 -3.16 2.60 19.92
N THR A 47 -3.17 1.30 19.65
CA THR A 47 -2.03 0.41 19.92
C THR A 47 -0.75 0.82 19.20
N LYS A 48 -0.87 1.49 18.05
CA LYS A 48 0.30 1.96 17.31
C LYS A 48 1.05 3.08 18.04
N LEU A 49 0.32 4.01 18.66
CA LEU A 49 0.93 5.05 19.48
C LEU A 49 1.71 4.44 20.65
N ASP A 50 1.14 3.43 21.31
CA ASP A 50 1.81 2.76 22.43
C ASP A 50 3.08 2.02 22.00
N GLU A 51 3.06 1.35 20.82
CA GLU A 51 4.27 0.76 20.24
C GLU A 51 5.36 1.82 19.98
N ILE A 52 5.01 2.97 19.42
CA ILE A 52 5.99 4.04 19.14
C ILE A 52 6.51 4.69 20.43
N ARG A 53 5.67 4.87 21.44
CA ARG A 53 6.10 5.32 22.77
C ARG A 53 7.13 4.36 23.38
N LEU A 54 6.92 3.06 23.23
CA LEU A 54 7.85 2.04 23.68
C LEU A 54 9.16 2.07 22.89
N SER A 55 9.09 2.14 21.55
CA SER A 55 10.29 2.26 20.70
C SER A 55 11.10 3.50 21.05
N LEU A 56 10.46 4.66 21.27
CA LEU A 56 11.16 5.89 21.69
C LEU A 56 11.93 5.71 23.00
N THR A 57 11.28 5.15 24.02
CA THR A 57 11.92 4.90 25.32
C THR A 57 13.08 3.90 25.19
N ALA A 58 12.90 2.83 24.43
CA ALA A 58 13.94 1.83 24.21
C ALA A 58 15.15 2.40 23.45
N THR A 59 14.90 3.16 22.39
CA THR A 59 15.96 3.83 21.62
C THR A 59 16.70 4.86 22.46
N GLU A 60 16.01 5.69 23.27
CA GLU A 60 16.67 6.64 24.18
C GLU A 60 17.63 5.91 25.12
N LEU A 61 17.20 4.80 25.73
CA LEU A 61 17.99 4.01 26.67
C LEU A 61 19.27 3.46 26.02
N VAL A 62 19.17 2.95 24.78
CA VAL A 62 20.29 2.41 24.01
C VAL A 62 21.27 3.51 23.56
N LEU A 63 20.80 4.72 23.35
CA LEU A 63 21.63 5.88 22.99
C LEU A 63 22.29 6.57 24.20
N GLY A 64 22.22 5.95 25.39
CA GLY A 64 22.82 6.48 26.62
C GLY A 64 21.82 7.14 27.57
N GLY A 65 20.53 6.91 27.38
CA GLY A 65 19.46 7.41 28.23
C GLY A 65 19.37 8.95 28.21
N PRO A 66 19.07 9.60 29.36
CA PRO A 66 18.87 11.05 29.41
C PRO A 66 20.12 11.85 28.98
N PHE A 67 21.31 11.26 29.09
CA PHE A 67 22.56 11.89 28.65
C PHE A 67 22.64 12.10 27.14
N PHE A 68 21.88 11.34 26.32
CA PHE A 68 21.76 11.62 24.89
C PHE A 68 21.20 13.03 24.67
N THR A 69 20.15 13.38 25.41
CA THR A 69 19.46 14.65 25.30
C THR A 69 20.24 15.82 25.91
N GLU A 70 21.21 15.54 26.78
CA GLU A 70 22.10 16.57 27.38
C GLU A 70 23.35 16.83 26.53
N ASP A 71 23.73 15.87 25.68
CA ASP A 71 24.86 15.99 24.77
C ASP A 71 24.63 17.06 23.69
N ASP A 72 25.70 17.55 23.07
CA ASP A 72 25.59 18.44 21.92
C ASP A 72 25.17 17.68 20.65
N VAL A 73 24.81 18.41 19.59
CA VAL A 73 24.28 17.78 18.36
C VAL A 73 25.32 16.85 17.70
N ALA A 74 26.61 17.21 17.76
CA ALA A 74 27.69 16.41 17.19
C ALA A 74 27.89 15.11 17.96
N GLY A 75 27.87 15.16 19.30
CA GLY A 75 27.94 13.98 20.17
C GLY A 75 26.76 13.04 19.97
N ARG A 76 25.54 13.57 19.84
CA ARG A 76 24.35 12.77 19.49
C ARG A 76 24.46 12.09 18.14
N ALA A 77 24.92 12.83 17.12
CA ALA A 77 25.13 12.27 15.78
C ALA A 77 26.22 11.18 15.79
N ALA A 78 27.31 11.37 16.54
CA ALA A 78 28.36 10.37 16.71
C ALA A 78 27.83 9.09 17.37
N LYS A 79 27.02 9.19 18.43
CA LYS A 79 26.36 8.04 19.07
C LYS A 79 25.46 7.28 18.10
N LEU A 80 24.68 8.00 17.28
CA LEU A 80 23.86 7.38 16.25
C LEU A 80 24.73 6.68 15.19
N LYS A 81 25.80 7.33 14.68
CA LYS A 81 26.73 6.75 13.70
C LYS A 81 27.40 5.47 14.21
N ASP A 82 27.81 5.45 15.47
CA ASP A 82 28.38 4.26 16.13
C ASP A 82 27.38 3.09 16.13
N ARG A 83 26.12 3.37 16.46
CA ARG A 83 25.04 2.37 16.38
C ARG A 83 24.74 1.88 14.97
N LEU A 84 24.96 2.69 13.93
CA LEU A 84 24.79 2.23 12.54
C LEU A 84 25.84 1.18 12.12
N GLN A 85 26.99 1.10 12.81
CA GLN A 85 28.05 0.14 12.51
C GLN A 85 27.77 -1.25 13.11
N ASP A 86 27.04 -1.31 14.23
CA ASP A 86 26.70 -2.55 14.96
C ASP A 86 25.20 -2.87 14.82
N SER A 87 24.82 -3.37 13.64
CA SER A 87 23.42 -3.56 13.24
C SER A 87 22.79 -4.89 13.66
N GLN A 88 23.51 -5.77 14.38
CA GLN A 88 23.05 -7.14 14.70
C GLN A 88 21.99 -7.21 15.82
N ILE A 89 21.32 -6.11 16.13
CA ILE A 89 20.32 -6.02 17.20
C ILE A 89 19.01 -5.51 16.61
N ASP A 90 17.88 -6.19 16.87
CA ASP A 90 16.50 -5.82 16.48
C ASP A 90 16.12 -4.33 16.72
N LEU A 91 16.83 -3.66 17.63
CA LEU A 91 16.67 -2.23 17.93
C LEU A 91 17.08 -1.30 16.78
N PHE A 92 17.88 -1.77 15.82
CA PHE A 92 18.24 -1.00 14.64
C PHE A 92 17.02 -0.72 13.75
N GLN A 93 16.10 -1.68 13.62
CA GLN A 93 14.84 -1.49 12.89
C GLN A 93 13.94 -0.45 13.55
N ASP A 94 13.92 -0.39 14.89
CA ASP A 94 13.23 0.68 15.63
C ASP A 94 13.85 2.05 15.31
N MET A 95 15.18 2.15 15.25
CA MET A 95 15.87 3.40 14.87
C MET A 95 15.57 3.82 13.44
N ALA A 96 15.66 2.91 12.46
CA ALA A 96 15.34 3.18 11.06
C ALA A 96 13.90 3.67 10.90
N ARG A 97 12.97 3.08 11.66
CA ARG A 97 11.56 3.49 11.71
C ARG A 97 11.37 4.88 12.32
N LEU A 98 12.00 5.17 13.46
CA LEU A 98 11.94 6.50 14.08
C LEU A 98 12.54 7.58 13.16
N ARG A 99 13.65 7.26 12.49
CA ARG A 99 14.24 8.10 11.44
C ARG A 99 13.25 8.36 10.30
N GLY A 100 12.57 7.32 9.80
CA GLY A 100 11.51 7.46 8.81
C GLY A 100 10.38 8.39 9.26
N ILE A 101 9.92 8.28 10.52
CA ILE A 101 8.88 9.15 11.10
C ILE A 101 9.34 10.62 11.16
N VAL A 102 10.56 10.87 11.64
CA VAL A 102 11.13 12.22 11.75
C VAL A 102 11.21 12.88 10.36
N TYR A 103 11.77 12.18 9.37
CA TYR A 103 11.85 12.72 8.01
C TYR A 103 10.49 12.88 7.36
N ALA A 104 9.58 11.92 7.51
CA ALA A 104 8.21 12.05 7.02
C ALA A 104 7.55 13.31 7.60
N CYS A 105 7.67 13.55 8.90
CA CYS A 105 7.04 14.72 9.54
C CYS A 105 7.76 16.04 9.24
N TYR A 106 9.04 16.02 8.85
CA TYR A 106 9.73 17.20 8.33
C TYR A 106 9.28 17.52 6.89
N TYR A 107 9.38 16.55 5.98
CA TYR A 107 9.08 16.74 4.55
C TYR A 107 7.59 16.78 4.21
N GLY A 108 6.73 16.25 5.09
CA GLY A 108 5.27 16.37 5.02
C GLY A 108 4.70 17.59 5.72
N HIS A 109 5.55 18.55 6.11
CA HIS A 109 5.12 19.74 6.81
C HIS A 109 4.06 20.51 6.01
N TRP A 110 2.94 20.79 6.66
CA TRP A 110 1.96 21.78 6.22
C TRP A 110 2.03 22.98 7.17
N GLN A 111 2.00 24.19 6.62
CA GLN A 111 2.18 25.37 7.46
C GLN A 111 1.06 25.49 8.52
N PRO A 112 1.37 25.79 9.78
CA PRO A 112 0.38 25.81 10.85
C PRO A 112 -0.69 26.88 10.65
N GLY A 113 -1.93 26.59 11.06
CA GLY A 113 -3.05 27.53 10.98
C GLY A 113 -3.65 27.73 9.59
N LEU A 114 -3.15 27.01 8.58
CA LEU A 114 -3.75 26.97 7.25
C LEU A 114 -4.81 25.89 7.16
N GLU A 115 -5.87 26.14 6.38
CA GLU A 115 -6.86 25.12 6.07
C GLU A 115 -6.20 23.92 5.36
N PRO A 116 -6.48 22.68 5.80
CA PRO A 116 -5.94 21.49 5.16
C PRO A 116 -6.29 21.43 3.67
N GLY A 117 -5.28 21.22 2.83
CA GLY A 117 -5.46 21.10 1.38
C GLY A 117 -5.51 22.41 0.60
N ASP A 118 -5.51 23.57 1.26
CA ASP A 118 -5.40 24.86 0.59
C ASP A 118 -3.98 25.05 0.02
N GLN A 119 -3.82 24.70 -1.26
CA GLN A 119 -2.55 24.80 -1.97
C GLN A 119 -2.11 26.25 -2.21
N ASP A 120 -3.03 27.22 -2.25
CA ASP A 120 -2.67 28.63 -2.43
C ASP A 120 -2.08 29.16 -1.13
N ALA A 121 -2.74 28.88 0.00
CA ALA A 121 -2.26 29.28 1.31
C ALA A 121 -0.90 28.61 1.62
N ASN A 122 -0.70 27.35 1.23
CA ASN A 122 0.53 26.62 1.50
C ASN A 122 1.61 26.78 0.42
N VAL A 123 1.46 27.67 -0.58
CA VAL A 123 2.47 27.89 -1.63
C VAL A 123 3.81 28.37 -1.07
N ALA A 124 3.79 29.03 0.08
CA ALA A 124 4.97 29.57 0.73
C ALA A 124 5.74 28.57 1.62
N ASN A 125 5.37 27.28 1.55
CA ASN A 125 5.94 26.24 2.40
C ASN A 125 7.48 26.20 2.32
N PRO A 126 8.18 26.42 3.45
CA PRO A 126 9.65 26.54 3.43
C PRO A 126 10.33 25.21 3.10
N VAL A 127 9.74 24.08 3.49
CA VAL A 127 10.30 22.74 3.20
C VAL A 127 10.13 22.40 1.72
N HIS A 128 8.97 22.65 1.12
CA HIS A 128 8.78 22.46 -0.33
C HIS A 128 9.76 23.31 -1.15
N ARG A 129 9.97 24.58 -0.76
CA ARG A 129 10.95 25.47 -1.41
C ARG A 129 12.38 24.94 -1.30
N GLN A 130 12.77 24.40 -0.14
CA GLN A 130 14.11 23.86 0.09
C GLN A 130 14.47 22.72 -0.88
N ILE A 131 13.48 21.92 -1.28
CA ILE A 131 13.68 20.77 -2.18
C ILE A 131 13.21 21.04 -3.62
N GLY A 132 12.82 22.28 -3.94
CA GLY A 132 12.33 22.66 -5.27
C GLY A 132 10.96 22.07 -5.65
N PHE A 133 10.19 21.54 -4.70
CA PHE A 133 8.90 20.91 -4.99
C PHE A 133 7.79 21.94 -5.23
N LYS A 134 6.94 21.68 -6.24
CA LYS A 134 5.71 22.48 -6.48
C LYS A 134 4.45 21.65 -6.28
N LEU A 135 3.53 22.20 -5.51
CA LEU A 135 2.20 21.66 -5.32
C LEU A 135 1.44 21.58 -6.66
N PRO A 136 0.60 20.55 -6.87
CA PRO A 136 -0.04 20.28 -8.16
C PRO A 136 -0.72 21.47 -8.83
N LYS A 137 -1.43 22.32 -8.06
CA LYS A 137 -2.12 23.51 -8.59
C LYS A 137 -1.19 24.53 -9.25
N HIS A 138 0.07 24.59 -8.82
CA HIS A 138 1.06 25.57 -9.27
C HIS A 138 2.07 25.01 -10.29
N ARG A 139 1.84 23.79 -10.78
CA ARG A 139 2.69 23.17 -11.80
C ARG A 139 2.35 23.74 -13.17
N VAL A 140 3.37 23.90 -14.02
CA VAL A 140 3.17 24.35 -15.39
C VAL A 140 2.60 23.18 -16.19
N ARG A 141 1.42 23.38 -16.78
CA ARG A 141 0.71 22.34 -17.53
C ARG A 141 1.01 22.47 -19.01
N GLY A 142 1.36 21.36 -19.65
CA GLY A 142 1.60 21.29 -21.09
C GLY A 142 0.32 21.36 -21.93
N SER A 143 0.48 21.55 -23.24
CA SER A 143 -0.64 21.49 -24.20
C SER A 143 -1.31 20.11 -24.16
N GLY A 144 -2.64 20.10 -24.09
CA GLY A 144 -3.46 18.88 -24.05
C GLY A 144 -3.53 18.20 -22.69
N GLU A 145 -2.91 18.74 -21.64
CA GLU A 145 -3.07 18.21 -20.28
C GLU A 145 -4.47 18.52 -19.73
N VAL A 146 -4.99 17.56 -18.98
CA VAL A 146 -6.30 17.68 -18.32
C VAL A 146 -6.22 18.76 -17.24
N GLU A 147 -7.18 19.68 -17.22
CA GLU A 147 -7.24 20.69 -16.17
C GLU A 147 -7.42 20.03 -14.79
N ILE A 148 -6.73 20.57 -13.78
CA ILE A 148 -6.83 20.13 -12.38
C ILE A 148 -8.16 20.63 -11.79
N LYS A 149 -9.25 19.96 -12.18
CA LYS A 149 -10.59 20.17 -11.67
C LYS A 149 -11.18 18.88 -11.12
N PRO A 150 -11.86 18.92 -9.96
CA PRO A 150 -12.61 17.77 -9.45
C PRO A 150 -13.74 17.36 -10.40
N VAL A 151 -14.00 16.06 -10.46
CA VAL A 151 -15.19 15.50 -11.09
C VAL A 151 -16.21 15.22 -9.98
N VAL A 152 -17.38 15.86 -10.08
CA VAL A 152 -18.47 15.73 -9.11
C VAL A 152 -19.49 14.67 -9.54
N GLY A 153 -20.32 14.20 -8.61
CA GLY A 153 -21.44 13.29 -8.90
C GLY A 153 -21.09 11.80 -8.97
N ARG A 154 -19.86 11.42 -8.62
CA ARG A 154 -19.42 10.00 -8.52
C ARG A 154 -19.32 9.48 -7.09
N GLU A 155 -19.64 10.34 -6.12
CA GLU A 155 -19.47 10.05 -4.72
C GLU A 155 -20.60 9.16 -4.19
N ILE A 156 -20.30 8.47 -3.09
CA ILE A 156 -21.32 7.85 -2.26
C ILE A 156 -22.13 8.99 -1.62
N ASP A 157 -23.44 9.00 -1.82
CA ASP A 157 -24.32 9.94 -1.14
C ASP A 157 -24.26 9.70 0.38
N PRO A 158 -23.97 10.74 1.20
CA PRO A 158 -23.99 10.62 2.65
C PRO A 158 -25.28 10.02 3.23
N ALA A 159 -26.42 10.09 2.54
CA ALA A 159 -27.67 9.45 2.96
C ALA A 159 -27.60 7.92 3.03
N HIS A 160 -26.63 7.29 2.35
CA HIS A 160 -26.38 5.85 2.40
C HIS A 160 -25.39 5.44 3.50
N ILE A 161 -24.77 6.41 4.17
CA ILE A 161 -23.86 6.19 5.29
C ILE A 161 -24.68 6.13 6.58
N LEU A 162 -24.54 5.02 7.30
CA LEU A 162 -25.18 4.78 8.58
C LEU A 162 -24.28 5.21 9.74
N ASP A 163 -24.91 5.33 10.90
CA ASP A 163 -24.27 5.45 12.20
C ASP A 163 -24.94 4.49 13.20
N ALA A 164 -24.53 4.56 14.47
CA ALA A 164 -25.09 3.71 15.53
C ALA A 164 -26.60 3.92 15.73
N THR A 165 -27.16 5.08 15.38
CA THR A 165 -28.57 5.43 15.60
C THR A 165 -29.47 5.00 14.46
N THR A 166 -28.90 4.80 13.28
CA THR A 166 -29.61 4.42 12.05
C THR A 166 -29.35 2.99 11.61
N LEU A 167 -28.52 2.26 12.36
CA LEU A 167 -28.27 0.83 12.19
C LEU A 167 -29.51 0.01 12.57
N GLY A 168 -30.06 -0.75 11.62
CA GLY A 168 -31.09 -1.75 11.93
C GLY A 168 -30.51 -3.03 12.55
N ASP A 169 -31.37 -3.80 13.21
CA ASP A 169 -30.99 -5.05 13.88
C ASP A 169 -30.79 -6.23 12.92
N GLU A 170 -31.33 -6.14 11.69
CA GLU A 170 -31.25 -7.20 10.68
C GLU A 170 -31.06 -6.71 9.24
N TYR A 171 -30.32 -7.51 8.47
CA TYR A 171 -30.06 -7.39 7.05
C TYR A 171 -30.08 -8.77 6.39
N ASP A 172 -30.26 -8.83 5.07
CA ASP A 172 -30.14 -10.10 4.36
C ASP A 172 -28.70 -10.57 4.36
N VAL A 173 -27.80 -9.68 3.91
CA VAL A 173 -26.38 -9.99 3.82
C VAL A 173 -25.56 -8.91 4.51
N VAL A 174 -24.61 -9.35 5.33
CA VAL A 174 -23.59 -8.47 5.94
C VAL A 174 -22.27 -8.68 5.21
N VAL A 175 -21.77 -7.64 4.56
CA VAL A 175 -20.47 -7.61 3.89
C VAL A 175 -19.48 -6.90 4.80
N ILE A 176 -18.42 -7.60 5.22
CA ILE A 176 -17.42 -7.12 6.18
C ILE A 176 -16.18 -6.67 5.41
N GLY A 177 -16.00 -5.35 5.31
CA GLY A 177 -14.93 -4.71 4.56
C GLY A 177 -15.45 -4.12 3.25
N SER A 178 -15.20 -2.83 3.04
CA SER A 178 -15.68 -2.08 1.86
C SER A 178 -14.63 -1.98 0.73
N GLY A 179 -13.56 -2.77 0.83
CA GLY A 179 -12.43 -2.76 -0.11
C GLY A 179 -12.76 -3.34 -1.48
N ALA A 180 -11.71 -3.62 -2.26
CA ALA A 180 -11.81 -4.09 -3.65
C ALA A 180 -12.78 -5.28 -3.82
N GLY A 181 -12.62 -6.33 -3.00
CA GLY A 181 -13.49 -7.51 -3.06
C GLY A 181 -14.90 -7.26 -2.51
N GLY A 182 -14.98 -6.67 -1.32
CA GLY A 182 -16.25 -6.44 -0.62
C GLY A 182 -17.19 -5.50 -1.37
N ALA A 183 -16.68 -4.47 -2.04
CA ALA A 183 -17.51 -3.57 -2.84
C ALA A 183 -18.12 -4.28 -4.07
N VAL A 184 -17.35 -5.14 -4.74
CA VAL A 184 -17.84 -5.94 -5.88
C VAL A 184 -18.91 -6.92 -5.41
N ALA A 185 -18.63 -7.66 -4.33
CA ALA A 185 -19.58 -8.60 -3.74
C ALA A 185 -20.87 -7.87 -3.30
N ALA A 186 -20.76 -6.76 -2.57
CA ALA A 186 -21.92 -6.00 -2.11
C ALA A 186 -22.77 -5.47 -3.26
N HIS A 187 -22.16 -4.97 -4.34
CA HIS A 187 -22.88 -4.55 -5.54
C HIS A 187 -23.67 -5.69 -6.17
N ASN A 188 -23.01 -6.83 -6.42
CA ASN A 188 -23.63 -7.96 -7.10
C ASN A 188 -24.76 -8.57 -6.26
N ILE A 189 -24.54 -8.72 -4.96
CA ILE A 189 -25.54 -9.25 -4.01
C ILE A 189 -26.72 -8.28 -3.87
N ALA A 190 -26.47 -6.98 -3.73
CA ALA A 190 -27.56 -5.99 -3.66
C ALA A 190 -28.36 -5.96 -4.97
N ALA A 191 -27.72 -6.12 -6.14
CA ALA A 191 -28.39 -6.19 -7.43
C ALA A 191 -29.35 -7.38 -7.57
N GLN A 192 -29.18 -8.42 -6.76
CA GLN A 192 -30.10 -9.56 -6.67
C GLN A 192 -31.33 -9.27 -5.79
N GLY A 193 -31.41 -8.07 -5.19
CA GLY A 193 -32.56 -7.62 -4.39
C GLY A 193 -32.38 -7.77 -2.88
N TYR A 194 -31.22 -8.25 -2.42
CA TYR A 194 -30.93 -8.39 -0.99
C TYR A 194 -30.70 -7.04 -0.30
N LYS A 195 -31.18 -6.92 0.94
CA LYS A 195 -30.86 -5.81 1.83
C LYS A 195 -29.45 -5.97 2.40
N VAL A 196 -28.48 -5.26 1.81
CA VAL A 196 -27.05 -5.38 2.16
C VAL A 196 -26.58 -4.31 3.15
N LEU A 197 -25.92 -4.74 4.23
CA LEU A 197 -25.10 -3.90 5.10
C LEU A 197 -23.62 -4.10 4.78
N ILE A 198 -22.90 -3.02 4.52
CA ILE A 198 -21.45 -3.01 4.32
C ILE A 198 -20.81 -2.41 5.58
N VAL A 199 -19.96 -3.16 6.27
CA VAL A 199 -19.29 -2.71 7.49
C VAL A 199 -17.83 -2.37 7.20
N GLU A 200 -17.38 -1.18 7.59
CA GLU A 200 -16.00 -0.73 7.37
C GLU A 200 -15.36 -0.23 8.67
N ALA A 201 -14.16 -0.73 8.98
CA ALA A 201 -13.41 -0.38 10.19
C ALA A 201 -12.82 1.03 10.15
N GLY A 202 -12.64 1.59 8.96
CA GLY A 202 -12.17 2.94 8.72
C GLY A 202 -13.28 3.98 8.54
N PRO A 203 -12.90 5.27 8.53
CA PRO A 203 -13.81 6.37 8.27
C PRO A 203 -14.25 6.46 6.80
N PHE A 204 -15.36 7.15 6.56
CA PHE A 204 -15.78 7.58 5.23
C PHE A 204 -15.15 8.95 4.91
N PHE A 205 -14.36 9.02 3.83
CA PHE A 205 -13.80 10.25 3.29
C PHE A 205 -14.35 10.48 1.88
N PRO A 206 -15.31 11.40 1.69
CA PRO A 206 -15.75 11.77 0.36
C PRO A 206 -14.63 12.49 -0.39
N SER A 207 -14.58 12.39 -1.73
CA SER A 207 -13.44 12.88 -2.52
C SER A 207 -13.12 14.36 -2.30
N HIS A 208 -14.12 15.21 -2.02
CA HIS A 208 -13.91 16.64 -1.76
C HIS A 208 -13.20 16.93 -0.41
N LYS A 209 -13.07 15.94 0.47
CA LYS A 209 -12.28 16.00 1.70
C LYS A 209 -10.87 15.41 1.53
N ILE A 210 -10.59 14.76 0.40
CA ILE A 210 -9.25 14.28 0.08
C ILE A 210 -8.41 15.45 -0.45
N HIS A 211 -7.17 15.58 0.02
CA HIS A 211 -6.30 16.71 -0.32
C HIS A 211 -4.79 16.39 -0.26
N HIS A 212 -3.94 17.39 -0.52
CA HIS A 212 -2.48 17.22 -0.70
C HIS A 212 -1.66 17.35 0.59
N HIS A 213 -2.30 17.58 1.74
CA HIS A 213 -1.64 17.49 3.03
C HIS A 213 -1.37 16.02 3.37
N GLU A 214 -0.19 15.52 3.01
CA GLU A 214 0.18 14.09 3.10
C GLU A 214 0.01 13.55 4.51
N LEU A 215 0.48 14.29 5.54
CA LEU A 215 0.41 13.87 6.93
C LEU A 215 -1.02 13.55 7.35
N ASP A 216 -1.95 14.46 7.09
CA ASP A 216 -3.34 14.29 7.47
C ASP A 216 -4.03 13.17 6.67
N MET A 217 -3.78 13.07 5.36
CA MET A 217 -4.38 11.99 4.56
C MET A 217 -3.83 10.61 4.89
N ILE A 218 -2.51 10.48 5.06
CA ILE A 218 -1.89 9.20 5.41
C ILE A 218 -2.37 8.74 6.78
N ALA A 219 -2.43 9.64 7.78
CA ALA A 219 -2.91 9.33 9.12
C ALA A 219 -4.34 8.76 9.12
N ASN A 220 -5.22 9.32 8.29
CA ASN A 220 -6.65 8.98 8.27
C ASN A 220 -7.00 7.82 7.33
N LEU A 221 -6.31 7.67 6.19
CA LEU A 221 -6.67 6.69 5.16
C LEU A 221 -5.95 5.36 5.31
N TYR A 222 -4.78 5.33 5.93
CA TYR A 222 -3.98 4.11 6.10
C TYR A 222 -4.20 3.47 7.47
N LYS A 223 -4.16 2.14 7.50
CA LYS A 223 -4.04 1.41 8.75
C LYS A 223 -2.78 1.89 9.49
N HIS A 224 -2.98 2.40 10.71
CA HIS A 224 -1.91 2.90 11.56
C HIS A 224 -1.07 4.02 10.93
N GLY A 225 -1.62 4.83 10.02
CA GLY A 225 -0.87 5.91 9.37
C GLY A 225 0.32 5.41 8.54
N ALA A 226 0.14 4.27 7.85
CA ALA A 226 1.18 3.59 7.06
C ALA A 226 2.35 3.01 7.88
N LEU A 227 2.20 2.89 9.20
CA LEU A 227 3.21 2.33 10.12
C LEU A 227 2.95 0.88 10.54
N GLN A 228 2.13 0.15 9.78
CA GLN A 228 1.89 -1.28 10.01
C GLN A 228 3.07 -2.10 9.50
N THR A 229 3.55 -3.04 10.32
CA THR A 229 4.70 -3.88 10.01
C THR A 229 4.43 -5.35 10.30
N SER A 230 5.29 -6.23 9.80
CA SER A 230 5.41 -7.61 10.27
C SER A 230 5.86 -7.67 11.75
N THR A 231 5.80 -8.86 12.36
CA THR A 231 6.20 -9.06 13.76
C THR A 231 7.67 -8.79 14.03
N ASN A 232 8.56 -9.19 13.10
CA ASN A 232 10.00 -8.89 13.11
C ASN A 232 10.32 -7.47 12.61
N ARG A 233 9.32 -6.74 12.09
CA ARG A 233 9.41 -5.35 11.61
C ARG A 233 10.18 -5.15 10.31
N ASP A 234 10.67 -6.22 9.69
CA ASP A 234 11.41 -6.18 8.43
C ASP A 234 10.55 -5.80 7.22
N PHE A 235 9.22 -5.93 7.34
CA PHE A 235 8.28 -5.54 6.29
C PHE A 235 7.35 -4.44 6.75
N VAL A 236 7.21 -3.40 5.92
CA VAL A 236 6.10 -2.45 6.00
C VAL A 236 4.92 -2.96 5.16
N VAL A 237 3.72 -3.04 5.76
CA VAL A 237 2.50 -3.44 5.04
C VAL A 237 1.59 -2.24 4.86
N PHE A 238 1.39 -1.83 3.60
CA PHE A 238 0.48 -0.73 3.27
C PHE A 238 -0.94 -1.27 3.08
N GLN A 239 -1.85 -0.84 3.95
CA GLN A 239 -3.25 -1.23 3.91
C GLN A 239 -4.16 -0.01 4.11
N GLY A 240 -5.13 0.18 3.22
CA GLY A 240 -6.16 1.19 3.39
C GLY A 240 -7.12 0.81 4.52
N ARG A 241 -7.44 1.75 5.39
CA ARG A 241 -8.44 1.63 6.45
C ARG A 241 -9.40 2.82 6.36
N CYS A 242 -10.22 2.81 5.33
CA CYS A 242 -11.25 3.79 5.04
C CYS A 242 -12.29 3.15 4.09
N VAL A 243 -13.42 3.80 3.88
CA VAL A 243 -14.40 3.34 2.88
C VAL A 243 -13.74 3.25 1.50
N GLY A 244 -13.84 2.06 0.87
CA GLY A 244 -13.15 1.71 -0.37
C GLY A 244 -11.80 0.99 -0.16
N GLY A 245 -11.32 0.89 1.07
CA GLY A 245 -10.10 0.17 1.45
C GLY A 245 -8.86 0.62 0.69
N SER A 246 -7.96 -0.31 0.35
CA SER A 246 -6.73 0.00 -0.38
C SER A 246 -6.95 0.57 -1.80
N SER A 247 -8.15 0.42 -2.40
CA SER A 247 -8.46 1.08 -3.69
C SER A 247 -8.53 2.61 -3.57
N THR A 248 -8.73 3.12 -2.36
CA THR A 248 -8.75 4.55 -2.04
C THR A 248 -7.34 5.14 -1.93
N ILE A 249 -6.28 4.32 -1.88
CA ILE A 249 -4.90 4.82 -1.67
C ILE A 249 -3.87 4.24 -2.64
N ASN A 250 -4.24 3.29 -3.51
CA ASN A 250 -3.29 2.71 -4.45
C ASN A 250 -3.09 3.56 -5.71
N ASN A 251 -2.17 3.16 -6.57
CA ASN A 251 -1.83 3.93 -7.76
C ASN A 251 -2.76 3.68 -8.95
N GLY A 252 -3.83 2.87 -8.81
CA GLY A 252 -4.77 2.56 -9.88
C GLY A 252 -4.25 1.60 -10.95
N ILE A 253 -3.11 0.95 -10.72
CA ILE A 253 -2.49 -0.03 -11.63
C ILE A 253 -3.37 -1.27 -11.74
N CYS A 254 -3.53 -1.77 -12.97
CA CYS A 254 -4.35 -2.92 -13.31
C CYS A 254 -3.56 -3.84 -14.26
N LEU A 255 -2.93 -4.86 -13.70
CA LEU A 255 -2.30 -5.96 -14.44
C LEU A 255 -3.11 -7.23 -14.21
N ARG A 256 -3.30 -8.02 -15.27
CA ARG A 256 -4.02 -9.29 -15.23
C ARG A 256 -3.02 -10.43 -15.05
N VAL A 257 -3.43 -11.48 -14.32
CA VAL A 257 -2.62 -12.71 -14.25
C VAL A 257 -2.71 -13.47 -15.58
N ASN A 258 -1.59 -14.06 -16.01
CA ASN A 258 -1.52 -14.91 -17.21
C ASN A 258 -2.05 -14.24 -18.49
N GLU A 259 -1.69 -12.97 -18.73
CA GLU A 259 -2.13 -12.25 -19.93
C GLU A 259 -1.07 -12.33 -21.04
N ALA A 260 -1.42 -13.02 -22.13
CA ALA A 260 -0.54 -13.21 -23.28
C ALA A 260 -0.05 -11.86 -23.84
N GLY A 261 1.27 -11.72 -23.99
CA GLY A 261 1.92 -10.50 -24.49
C GLY A 261 1.98 -9.35 -23.47
N ARG A 262 1.49 -9.55 -22.25
CA ARG A 262 1.61 -8.60 -21.12
C ARG A 262 2.41 -9.16 -19.96
N THR A 263 2.39 -10.48 -19.80
CA THR A 263 3.22 -11.25 -18.88
C THR A 263 4.41 -11.83 -19.62
N HIS A 264 5.57 -11.88 -18.96
CA HIS A 264 6.76 -12.50 -19.51
C HIS A 264 6.52 -13.99 -19.83
N PRO A 265 6.96 -14.50 -21.00
CA PRO A 265 6.66 -15.87 -21.43
C PRO A 265 7.26 -16.96 -20.54
N ASP A 266 8.35 -16.68 -19.83
CA ASP A 266 8.96 -17.61 -18.87
C ASP A 266 8.48 -17.39 -17.42
N ALA A 267 7.57 -16.44 -17.16
CA ALA A 267 7.02 -16.28 -15.82
C ALA A 267 6.21 -17.53 -15.44
N GLN A 268 6.16 -17.84 -14.14
CA GLN A 268 5.29 -18.89 -13.64
C GLN A 268 3.82 -18.57 -13.98
N ASP A 269 3.14 -19.50 -14.66
CA ASP A 269 1.70 -19.44 -14.88
C ASP A 269 0.97 -19.62 -13.54
N VAL A 270 0.33 -18.54 -13.09
CA VAL A 270 -0.39 -18.47 -11.81
C VAL A 270 -1.56 -19.46 -11.79
N LEU A 271 -2.32 -19.60 -12.88
CA LEU A 271 -3.48 -20.48 -12.94
C LEU A 271 -3.06 -21.94 -12.95
N ALA A 272 -2.00 -22.28 -13.69
CA ALA A 272 -1.41 -23.61 -13.67
C ALA A 272 -0.85 -23.96 -12.27
N LYS A 273 -0.20 -22.99 -11.60
CA LYS A 273 0.27 -23.15 -10.23
C LYS A 273 -0.88 -23.43 -9.26
N TRP A 274 -1.99 -22.68 -9.36
CA TRP A 274 -3.18 -22.88 -8.52
C TRP A 274 -3.79 -24.27 -8.73
N ALA A 275 -3.95 -24.70 -9.99
CA ALA A 275 -4.43 -26.04 -10.31
C ALA A 275 -3.52 -27.13 -9.72
N SER A 276 -2.19 -26.97 -9.80
CA SER A 276 -1.23 -27.96 -9.28
C SER A 276 -1.27 -28.15 -7.75
N ILE A 277 -1.86 -27.21 -7.02
CA ILE A 277 -1.99 -27.24 -5.56
C ILE A 277 -3.43 -27.47 -5.09
N GLY A 278 -4.30 -27.98 -5.96
CA GLY A 278 -5.68 -28.35 -5.63
C GLY A 278 -6.68 -27.19 -5.68
N ALA A 279 -6.35 -26.10 -6.36
CA ALA A 279 -7.21 -24.94 -6.51
C ALA A 279 -7.49 -24.60 -7.99
N PRO A 280 -7.97 -25.55 -8.81
CA PRO A 280 -8.31 -25.28 -10.19
C PRO A 280 -9.45 -24.26 -10.26
N ILE A 281 -9.29 -23.23 -11.07
CA ILE A 281 -10.36 -22.28 -11.40
C ILE A 281 -10.65 -22.33 -12.89
N ASP A 282 -11.91 -22.10 -13.26
CA ASP A 282 -12.28 -21.96 -14.66
C ASP A 282 -11.66 -20.66 -15.21
N ALA A 283 -10.60 -20.80 -16.00
CA ALA A 283 -9.86 -19.69 -16.55
C ALA A 283 -10.72 -18.79 -17.45
N ALA A 284 -11.67 -19.36 -18.20
CA ALA A 284 -12.53 -18.59 -19.10
C ALA A 284 -13.48 -17.71 -18.28
N ALA A 285 -14.21 -18.29 -17.32
CA ALA A 285 -15.11 -17.56 -16.45
C ALA A 285 -14.38 -16.55 -15.53
N PHE A 286 -13.14 -16.86 -15.14
CA PHE A 286 -12.31 -15.91 -14.39
C PHE A 286 -11.89 -14.71 -15.25
N HIS A 287 -11.53 -14.93 -16.52
CA HIS A 287 -11.23 -13.84 -17.46
C HIS A 287 -12.47 -13.01 -17.84
N GLU A 288 -13.65 -13.61 -17.96
CA GLU A 288 -14.91 -12.86 -18.11
C GLU A 288 -15.14 -11.92 -16.91
N SER A 289 -14.76 -12.35 -15.71
CA SER A 289 -14.84 -11.51 -14.51
C SER A 289 -13.85 -10.34 -14.54
N TYR A 290 -12.65 -10.53 -15.09
CA TYR A 290 -11.74 -9.41 -15.37
C TYR A 290 -12.34 -8.40 -16.35
N ASP A 291 -12.97 -8.88 -17.42
CA ASP A 291 -13.56 -8.04 -18.47
C ASP A 291 -14.74 -7.22 -17.92
N ALA A 292 -15.60 -7.82 -17.09
CA ALA A 292 -16.69 -7.12 -16.40
C ALA A 292 -16.16 -5.99 -15.50
N VAL A 293 -15.09 -6.24 -14.73
CA VAL A 293 -14.45 -5.23 -13.88
C VAL A 293 -13.80 -4.13 -14.73
N GLN A 294 -13.13 -4.49 -15.82
CA GLN A 294 -12.53 -3.53 -16.75
C GLN A 294 -13.56 -2.59 -17.35
N ALA A 295 -14.70 -3.11 -17.79
CA ALA A 295 -15.79 -2.29 -18.31
C ALA A 295 -16.32 -1.31 -17.26
N LYS A 296 -16.54 -1.77 -16.02
CA LYS A 296 -17.05 -0.92 -14.93
C LYS A 296 -16.07 0.17 -14.50
N LEU A 297 -14.78 -0.14 -14.44
CA LEU A 297 -13.73 0.78 -14.00
C LEU A 297 -13.14 1.65 -15.12
N GLY A 298 -13.42 1.33 -16.39
CA GLY A 298 -12.79 1.97 -17.54
C GLY A 298 -11.27 1.72 -17.58
N ILE A 299 -10.84 0.49 -17.29
CA ILE A 299 -9.41 0.12 -17.30
C ILE A 299 -8.89 0.16 -18.73
N ALA A 300 -7.86 0.96 -18.95
CA ALA A 300 -7.17 1.04 -20.22
C ALA A 300 -5.72 1.47 -20.03
N ARG A 301 -4.88 1.17 -21.02
CA ARG A 301 -3.48 1.61 -21.08
C ARG A 301 -3.39 3.13 -21.00
N ILE A 302 -2.52 3.63 -20.13
CA ILE A 302 -2.27 5.07 -20.03
C ILE A 302 -1.43 5.58 -21.20
N GLU A 303 -1.51 6.87 -21.47
CA GLU A 303 -0.65 7.50 -22.46
C GLU A 303 0.76 7.76 -21.89
N PRO A 304 1.81 7.70 -22.73
CA PRO A 304 3.19 8.01 -22.33
C PRO A 304 3.38 9.33 -21.59
N ARG A 305 2.62 10.36 -21.96
CA ARG A 305 2.68 11.68 -21.31
C ARG A 305 2.31 11.66 -19.82
N SER A 306 1.64 10.61 -19.36
CA SER A 306 1.26 10.43 -17.96
C SER A 306 2.48 10.23 -17.05
N GLY A 307 3.61 9.78 -17.61
CA GLY A 307 4.87 9.58 -16.91
C GLY A 307 6.03 10.18 -17.68
N ARG A 308 5.95 11.45 -18.09
CA ARG A 308 6.90 12.12 -19.00
C ARG A 308 8.38 12.15 -18.54
N HIS A 309 8.67 11.78 -17.29
CA HIS A 309 9.99 11.72 -16.69
C HIS A 309 10.38 10.28 -16.29
N ASN A 310 9.81 9.70 -15.22
CA ASN A 310 10.25 8.35 -14.77
C ASN A 310 9.85 7.24 -15.75
N GLY A 311 8.74 7.45 -16.48
CA GLY A 311 8.22 6.48 -17.42
C GLY A 311 9.23 6.13 -18.53
N PRO A 312 9.68 7.11 -19.33
CA PRO A 312 10.73 6.97 -20.32
C PRO A 312 12.05 6.54 -19.70
N HIS A 313 12.44 7.09 -18.54
CA HIS A 313 13.69 6.72 -17.86
C HIS A 313 13.80 5.21 -17.65
N LEU A 314 12.75 4.58 -17.12
CA LEU A 314 12.73 3.13 -16.94
C LEU A 314 12.73 2.38 -18.28
N ILE A 315 11.89 2.78 -19.24
CA ILE A 315 11.74 2.09 -20.52
C ILE A 315 13.03 2.16 -21.35
N GLU A 316 13.62 3.36 -21.46
CA GLU A 316 14.83 3.61 -22.24
C GLU A 316 16.06 3.04 -21.54
N GLY A 317 16.15 3.19 -20.21
CA GLY A 317 17.16 2.52 -19.39
C GLY A 317 17.14 1.01 -19.57
N TRP A 318 15.95 0.40 -19.55
CA TRP A 318 15.80 -1.04 -19.78
C TRP A 318 16.27 -1.44 -21.17
N ARG A 319 15.85 -0.71 -22.22
CA ARG A 319 16.28 -1.01 -23.60
C ARG A 319 17.80 -0.94 -23.75
N SER A 320 18.44 0.08 -23.17
CA SER A 320 19.90 0.22 -23.19
C SER A 320 20.59 -0.91 -22.41
N TYR A 321 20.09 -1.24 -21.22
CA TYR A 321 20.59 -2.34 -20.40
C TYR A 321 20.45 -3.70 -21.12
N ALA A 322 19.24 -4.02 -21.59
CA ALA A 322 18.91 -5.30 -22.21
C ALA A 322 19.69 -5.52 -23.52
N ALA A 323 19.97 -4.46 -24.28
CA ALA A 323 20.80 -4.54 -25.49
C ALA A 323 22.26 -4.96 -25.21
N ALA A 324 22.77 -4.64 -24.01
CA ALA A 324 24.10 -5.04 -23.55
C ALA A 324 24.06 -6.29 -22.65
N SER A 325 22.87 -6.77 -22.27
CA SER A 325 22.72 -7.94 -21.40
C SER A 325 23.02 -9.23 -22.17
N GLY A 326 23.74 -10.15 -21.52
CA GLY A 326 23.94 -11.52 -22.00
C GLY A 326 22.85 -12.49 -21.54
N LYS A 327 21.85 -12.05 -20.75
CA LYS A 327 20.82 -12.93 -20.19
C LYS A 327 19.67 -13.12 -21.20
N PRO A 328 19.34 -14.36 -21.62
CA PRO A 328 18.28 -14.61 -22.60
C PRO A 328 16.87 -14.13 -22.17
N ARG A 329 16.58 -14.10 -20.87
CA ARG A 329 15.29 -13.61 -20.35
C ARG A 329 15.12 -12.10 -20.56
N ASP A 330 16.21 -11.32 -20.46
CA ASP A 330 16.14 -9.86 -20.55
C ASP A 330 15.72 -9.42 -21.96
N ALA A 331 16.16 -10.14 -23.00
CA ALA A 331 15.74 -9.92 -24.39
C ALA A 331 14.27 -10.25 -24.66
N ARG A 332 13.62 -11.01 -23.78
CA ARG A 332 12.21 -11.41 -23.85
C ARG A 332 11.32 -10.66 -22.87
N ALA A 333 11.87 -9.71 -22.14
CA ALA A 333 11.13 -8.91 -21.19
C ALA A 333 10.01 -8.11 -21.85
N ILE A 334 8.88 -8.01 -21.15
CA ILE A 334 7.78 -7.15 -21.57
C ILE A 334 8.02 -5.76 -21.00
N THR A 335 8.24 -4.77 -21.86
CA THR A 335 8.41 -3.38 -21.46
C THR A 335 7.25 -2.55 -21.97
N ASP A 336 6.42 -2.02 -21.08
CA ASP A 336 5.23 -1.27 -21.49
C ASP A 336 4.77 -0.24 -20.44
N TRP A 337 3.73 0.51 -20.80
CA TRP A 337 2.97 1.42 -19.96
C TRP A 337 1.82 0.66 -19.30
N PHE A 338 1.52 1.01 -18.04
CA PHE A 338 0.46 0.35 -17.28
C PHE A 338 -0.93 0.56 -17.89
N ALA A 339 -1.80 -0.43 -17.72
CA ALA A 339 -3.25 -0.20 -17.73
C ALA A 339 -3.71 0.28 -16.35
N LYS A 340 -4.59 1.30 -16.31
CA LYS A 340 -5.03 1.93 -15.06
C LYS A 340 -6.53 2.25 -15.08
N ASN A 341 -7.14 2.28 -13.88
CA ASN A 341 -8.57 2.56 -13.66
C ASN A 341 -8.97 4.04 -13.73
N PHE A 342 -8.27 4.84 -14.52
CA PHE A 342 -8.66 6.21 -14.87
C PHE A 342 -8.53 6.48 -16.37
N GLY A 343 -8.24 5.43 -17.15
CA GLY A 343 -8.22 5.46 -18.61
C GLY A 343 -7.19 6.44 -19.20
N PRO A 344 -7.08 6.44 -20.55
CA PRO A 344 -6.33 7.45 -21.26
C PRO A 344 -7.08 8.79 -21.23
N PRO A 345 -6.42 9.87 -21.66
CA PRO A 345 -7.03 11.14 -22.00
C PRO A 345 -8.29 11.06 -22.87
N ASN A 346 -9.08 12.14 -22.81
CA ASN A 346 -10.37 12.28 -23.50
C ASN A 346 -11.45 11.32 -23.02
N THR A 347 -11.21 10.57 -21.94
CA THR A 347 -12.23 9.85 -21.21
C THR A 347 -12.80 10.73 -20.08
N PRO A 348 -14.06 10.50 -19.64
CA PRO A 348 -14.64 11.24 -18.51
C PRO A 348 -13.84 11.09 -17.19
N ASN A 349 -12.97 10.09 -17.08
CA ASN A 349 -12.17 9.75 -15.90
C ASN A 349 -10.67 10.03 -16.08
N ALA A 350 -10.24 10.63 -17.19
CA ALA A 350 -8.84 10.92 -17.47
C ALA A 350 -8.13 11.59 -16.29
N CYS A 351 -6.93 11.08 -15.97
CA CYS A 351 -6.12 11.56 -14.86
C CYS A 351 -5.66 13.01 -15.06
N ALA A 352 -5.56 13.74 -13.96
CA ALA A 352 -4.99 15.08 -13.93
C ALA A 352 -3.49 15.10 -13.61
N TYR A 353 -2.81 13.94 -13.54
CA TYR A 353 -1.36 13.81 -13.32
C TYR A 353 -0.86 14.62 -12.11
N CYS A 354 -1.60 14.54 -11.00
CA CYS A 354 -1.26 15.32 -9.81
C CYS A 354 -0.12 14.71 -8.98
N GLY A 355 0.16 13.42 -9.12
CA GLY A 355 1.24 12.75 -8.39
C GLY A 355 0.94 12.42 -6.91
N TYR A 356 -0.34 12.38 -6.50
CA TYR A 356 -0.75 12.17 -5.08
C TYR A 356 -1.69 10.98 -4.86
N CYS A 357 -1.67 9.98 -5.75
CA CYS A 357 -2.53 8.79 -5.65
C CYS A 357 -2.45 8.09 -4.27
N ASN A 358 -1.28 8.11 -3.62
CA ASN A 358 -1.06 7.54 -2.28
C ASN A 358 -1.65 8.36 -1.12
N SER A 359 -2.21 9.53 -1.36
CA SER A 359 -3.04 10.26 -0.38
C SER A 359 -4.53 10.22 -0.72
N GLY A 360 -4.92 9.38 -1.67
CA GLY A 360 -6.25 9.40 -2.30
C GLY A 360 -6.32 10.35 -3.50
N CYS A 361 -7.39 10.24 -4.29
CA CYS A 361 -7.58 11.12 -5.45
C CYS A 361 -8.42 12.35 -5.06
N PRO A 362 -7.82 13.54 -4.88
CA PRO A 362 -8.54 14.76 -4.49
C PRO A 362 -9.48 15.29 -5.58
N TYR A 363 -9.42 14.70 -6.78
CA TYR A 363 -10.18 15.15 -7.96
C TYR A 363 -11.28 14.19 -8.38
N GLY A 364 -11.50 13.07 -7.68
CA GLY A 364 -12.56 12.10 -8.05
C GLY A 364 -12.38 11.47 -9.44
N ARG A 365 -11.14 11.46 -9.97
CA ARG A 365 -10.81 10.97 -11.31
C ARG A 365 -10.41 9.49 -11.34
N ARG A 366 -9.72 9.01 -10.31
CA ARG A 366 -9.39 7.60 -10.14
C ARG A 366 -10.68 6.81 -9.87
N MET A 367 -11.01 5.84 -10.71
CA MET A 367 -12.20 5.00 -10.55
C MET A 367 -11.90 3.84 -9.58
N GLY A 368 -11.67 4.17 -8.31
CA GLY A 368 -11.63 3.17 -7.24
C GLY A 368 -13.03 2.62 -6.93
N VAL A 369 -13.14 1.66 -6.01
CA VAL A 369 -14.47 1.10 -5.68
C VAL A 369 -15.39 2.12 -4.99
N ALA A 370 -14.81 3.14 -4.33
CA ALA A 370 -15.55 4.26 -3.75
C ALA A 370 -16.20 5.19 -4.79
N GLN A 371 -15.74 5.16 -6.06
CA GLN A 371 -16.30 5.94 -7.17
C GLN A 371 -17.11 5.09 -8.16
N THR A 372 -17.21 3.78 -7.94
CA THR A 372 -17.82 2.83 -8.89
C THR A 372 -18.80 1.88 -8.22
N TYR A 373 -18.30 0.81 -7.60
CA TYR A 373 -19.10 -0.28 -7.06
C TYR A 373 -19.91 0.15 -5.84
N LEU A 374 -19.31 0.88 -4.88
CA LEU A 374 -20.02 1.31 -3.67
C LEU A 374 -21.16 2.31 -3.98
N PRO A 375 -20.94 3.39 -4.76
CA PRO A 375 -22.04 4.26 -5.16
C PRO A 375 -23.16 3.53 -5.90
N ALA A 376 -22.83 2.60 -6.80
CA ALA A 376 -23.84 1.82 -7.52
C ALA A 376 -24.60 0.86 -6.60
N ALA A 377 -23.92 0.14 -5.71
CA ALA A 377 -24.56 -0.71 -4.70
C ALA A 377 -25.56 0.07 -3.83
N CYS A 378 -25.18 1.28 -3.43
CA CYS A 378 -26.01 2.14 -2.59
C CYS A 378 -27.17 2.79 -3.34
N ARG A 379 -26.87 3.52 -4.42
CA ARG A 379 -27.85 4.32 -5.17
C ARG A 379 -28.80 3.45 -5.97
N ASP A 380 -28.27 2.44 -6.66
CA ASP A 380 -29.04 1.67 -7.63
C ASP A 380 -29.71 0.44 -6.98
N HIS A 381 -29.17 -0.03 -5.85
CA HIS A 381 -29.61 -1.27 -5.19
C HIS A 381 -29.89 -1.15 -3.68
N GLY A 382 -29.76 0.04 -3.10
CA GLY A 382 -30.18 0.31 -1.72
C GLY A 382 -29.26 -0.21 -0.61
N ALA A 383 -28.05 -0.68 -0.94
CA ALA A 383 -27.06 -1.07 0.07
C ALA A 383 -26.70 0.10 1.00
N ARG A 384 -26.33 -0.20 2.24
CA ARG A 384 -25.97 0.81 3.25
C ARG A 384 -24.60 0.54 3.84
N ILE A 385 -23.84 1.60 4.13
CA ILE A 385 -22.46 1.49 4.61
C ILE A 385 -22.39 2.00 6.04
N LEU A 386 -21.83 1.20 6.95
CA LEU A 386 -21.54 1.56 8.33
C LEU A 386 -20.02 1.69 8.52
N PRO A 387 -19.46 2.92 8.44
CA PRO A 387 -18.05 3.17 8.67
C PRO A 387 -17.70 3.16 10.17
N ASN A 388 -16.41 3.31 10.48
CA ASN A 388 -15.87 3.35 11.84
C ASN A 388 -16.27 2.17 12.74
N THR A 389 -16.55 1.01 12.15
CA THR A 389 -17.10 -0.15 12.83
C THR A 389 -16.32 -1.41 12.51
N LYS A 390 -15.86 -2.14 13.53
CA LYS A 390 -15.12 -3.39 13.34
C LYS A 390 -16.08 -4.58 13.47
N ALA A 391 -16.00 -5.56 12.60
CA ALA A 391 -16.57 -6.88 12.89
C ALA A 391 -15.65 -7.62 13.86
N GLU A 392 -16.22 -8.16 14.94
CA GLU A 392 -15.47 -8.91 15.96
C GLU A 392 -15.45 -10.40 15.67
N ARG A 393 -16.63 -10.99 15.40
CA ARG A 393 -16.84 -12.40 15.10
C ARG A 393 -18.20 -12.66 14.44
N ILE A 394 -18.32 -13.77 13.75
CA ILE A 394 -19.58 -14.35 13.26
C ILE A 394 -20.20 -15.18 14.40
N VAL A 395 -21.53 -15.18 14.46
CA VAL A 395 -22.34 -16.00 15.37
C VAL A 395 -23.00 -17.10 14.56
N TRP A 396 -22.88 -18.34 15.04
CA TRP A 396 -23.32 -19.53 14.34
C TRP A 396 -24.63 -20.09 14.89
N GLN A 397 -25.44 -20.61 13.99
CA GLN A 397 -26.46 -21.61 14.24
C GLN A 397 -26.15 -22.88 13.43
N THR A 398 -26.95 -23.93 13.63
CA THR A 398 -26.82 -25.19 12.89
C THR A 398 -27.85 -25.25 11.78
N ALA A 399 -27.38 -25.39 10.53
CA ALA A 399 -28.25 -25.58 9.37
C ALA A 399 -28.94 -26.95 9.41
N TYR A 400 -29.97 -27.12 8.56
CA TYR A 400 -30.71 -28.38 8.46
C TYR A 400 -29.82 -29.59 8.09
N ASP A 401 -28.78 -29.37 7.30
CA ASP A 401 -27.83 -30.42 6.88
C ASP A 401 -26.68 -30.65 7.88
N GLY A 402 -26.74 -30.00 9.05
CA GLY A 402 -25.75 -30.12 10.12
C GLY A 402 -24.51 -29.24 9.96
N ARG A 403 -24.37 -28.49 8.86
CA ARG A 403 -23.28 -27.51 8.69
C ARG A 403 -23.53 -26.25 9.53
N ARG A 404 -22.48 -25.44 9.67
CA ARG A 404 -22.60 -24.12 10.32
C ARG A 404 -23.29 -23.12 9.39
N GLU A 405 -24.17 -22.33 9.96
CA GLU A 405 -24.84 -21.23 9.30
C GLU A 405 -24.61 -19.95 10.11
N ALA A 406 -24.14 -18.90 9.46
CA ALA A 406 -23.99 -17.59 10.09
C ALA A 406 -25.38 -16.99 10.34
N GLU A 407 -25.74 -16.80 11.61
CA GLU A 407 -26.98 -16.14 12.03
C GLU A 407 -26.79 -14.63 12.17
N ALA A 408 -25.63 -14.20 12.66
CA ALA A 408 -25.38 -12.80 12.98
C ALA A 408 -23.88 -12.47 12.96
N VAL A 409 -23.57 -11.18 13.01
CA VAL A 409 -22.22 -10.65 13.19
C VAL A 409 -22.19 -9.74 14.42
N VAL A 410 -21.20 -9.94 15.29
CA VAL A 410 -20.93 -9.01 16.40
C VAL A 410 -20.08 -7.87 15.86
N LEU A 411 -20.56 -6.64 16.03
CA LEU A 411 -19.91 -5.41 15.60
C LEU A 411 -19.44 -4.61 16.81
N ILE A 412 -18.29 -3.96 16.69
CA ILE A 412 -17.74 -2.99 17.65
C ILE A 412 -17.86 -1.60 17.02
N LEU A 413 -18.82 -0.83 17.51
CA LEU A 413 -19.09 0.56 17.16
C LEU A 413 -18.10 1.52 17.86
N PRO A 414 -18.05 2.81 17.47
CA PRO A 414 -17.29 3.83 18.20
C PRO A 414 -17.61 3.83 19.71
N GLY A 415 -16.58 4.01 20.54
CA GLY A 415 -16.69 3.93 22.00
C GLY A 415 -16.68 2.49 22.56
N ASP A 416 -16.22 1.51 21.76
CA ASP A 416 -16.12 0.09 22.11
C ASP A 416 -17.47 -0.57 22.48
N VAL A 417 -18.57 -0.01 21.94
CA VAL A 417 -19.92 -0.55 22.11
C VAL A 417 -20.11 -1.75 21.21
N ARG A 418 -20.48 -2.90 21.79
CA ARG A 418 -20.78 -4.12 21.06
C ARG A 418 -22.26 -4.21 20.73
N VAL A 419 -22.56 -4.46 19.46
CA VAL A 419 -23.92 -4.76 18.98
C VAL A 419 -23.89 -6.03 18.15
N MET A 420 -25.04 -6.68 18.02
CA MET A 420 -25.19 -7.87 17.19
C MET A 420 -26.18 -7.56 16.08
N VAL A 421 -25.79 -7.82 14.83
CA VAL A 421 -26.63 -7.60 13.66
C VAL A 421 -26.92 -8.94 13.01
N ARG A 422 -28.20 -9.29 12.87
CA ARG A 422 -28.64 -10.53 12.23
C ARG A 422 -28.40 -10.47 10.71
N ALA A 423 -27.85 -11.55 10.17
CA ALA A 423 -27.64 -11.79 8.75
C ALA A 423 -28.60 -12.90 8.30
N ARG A 424 -29.72 -12.55 7.67
CA ARG A 424 -30.82 -13.49 7.38
C ARG A 424 -30.46 -14.52 6.30
N VAL A 425 -29.58 -14.14 5.38
CA VAL A 425 -29.20 -14.94 4.21
C VAL A 425 -27.74 -15.35 4.30
N GLY A 426 -26.82 -14.43 4.54
CA GLY A 426 -25.41 -14.78 4.59
C GLY A 426 -24.44 -13.67 5.00
N VAL A 427 -23.17 -14.04 5.09
CA VAL A 427 -22.07 -13.13 5.44
C VAL A 427 -20.98 -13.21 4.38
N VAL A 428 -20.46 -12.05 3.96
CA VAL A 428 -19.28 -11.96 3.09
C VAL A 428 -18.14 -11.35 3.86
N VAL A 429 -17.01 -12.05 3.94
CA VAL A 429 -15.78 -11.60 4.56
C VAL A 429 -14.85 -11.01 3.50
N ALA A 430 -14.47 -9.74 3.66
CA ALA A 430 -13.68 -8.98 2.69
C ALA A 430 -12.76 -7.93 3.35
N GLY A 431 -12.22 -8.24 4.54
CA GLY A 431 -11.32 -7.37 5.31
C GLY A 431 -9.88 -7.31 4.79
N GLY A 432 -9.54 -8.10 3.76
CA GLY A 432 -8.18 -8.35 3.29
C GLY A 432 -7.46 -9.40 4.13
N THR A 433 -6.35 -9.95 3.60
CA THR A 433 -5.57 -11.06 4.20
C THR A 433 -5.51 -11.08 5.72
N ILE A 434 -5.00 -10.02 6.34
CA ILE A 434 -4.76 -10.04 7.78
C ILE A 434 -6.08 -9.98 8.58
N ALA A 435 -7.00 -9.10 8.18
CA ALA A 435 -8.23 -8.88 8.96
C ALA A 435 -9.26 -9.99 8.75
N SER A 436 -9.34 -10.56 7.55
CA SER A 436 -10.25 -11.67 7.24
C SER A 436 -9.82 -12.95 7.95
N SER A 437 -8.53 -13.30 7.93
CA SER A 437 -8.05 -14.46 8.69
C SER A 437 -8.31 -14.29 10.20
N LYS A 438 -8.04 -13.10 10.74
CA LYS A 438 -8.34 -12.77 12.13
C LYS A 438 -9.83 -12.91 12.49
N LEU A 439 -10.72 -12.44 11.62
CA LEU A 439 -12.16 -12.54 11.85
C LEU A 439 -12.62 -14.00 11.85
N LEU A 440 -12.16 -14.78 10.87
CA LEU A 440 -12.53 -16.18 10.73
C LEU A 440 -11.99 -17.02 11.90
N ASP A 441 -10.74 -16.82 12.32
CA ASP A 441 -10.16 -17.42 13.53
C ASP A 441 -11.01 -17.15 14.78
N ARG A 442 -11.39 -15.88 15.00
CA ARG A 442 -12.29 -15.46 16.10
C ARG A 442 -13.72 -15.96 15.97
N SER A 443 -14.06 -16.53 14.83
CA SER A 443 -15.35 -17.13 14.52
C SER A 443 -15.23 -18.66 14.47
N ASP A 444 -14.25 -19.24 15.14
CA ASP A 444 -14.05 -20.69 15.25
C ASP A 444 -13.79 -21.39 13.90
N ILE A 445 -13.24 -20.67 12.91
CA ILE A 445 -12.72 -21.26 11.67
C ILE A 445 -11.22 -21.49 11.82
N ASP A 446 -10.83 -22.75 11.99
CA ASP A 446 -9.44 -23.15 12.18
C ASP A 446 -8.61 -23.06 10.89
N GLY A 447 -7.29 -23.02 11.03
CA GLY A 447 -6.33 -23.09 9.91
C GLY A 447 -6.14 -21.79 9.13
N THR A 448 -6.83 -20.71 9.52
CA THR A 448 -6.75 -19.42 8.85
C THR A 448 -5.40 -18.73 9.03
N GLY A 449 -5.11 -17.80 8.13
CA GLY A 449 -3.91 -16.97 8.15
C GLY A 449 -2.64 -17.69 7.72
N TYR A 450 -2.69 -18.94 7.24
CA TYR A 450 -1.50 -19.71 6.84
C TYR A 450 -1.10 -19.48 5.37
N GLN A 451 0.20 -19.65 5.08
CA GLN A 451 0.77 -19.54 3.72
C GLN A 451 0.47 -18.22 3.02
N VAL A 452 0.58 -17.12 3.76
CA VAL A 452 0.50 -15.77 3.20
C VAL A 452 1.67 -15.56 2.24
N SER A 453 1.37 -14.95 1.09
CA SER A 453 2.34 -14.54 0.08
C SER A 453 2.39 -13.02 -0.01
N LEU A 454 3.52 -12.48 -0.44
CA LEU A 454 3.68 -11.06 -0.74
C LEU A 454 4.24 -10.88 -2.16
N ASN A 455 3.75 -9.88 -2.88
CA ASN A 455 4.60 -9.20 -3.85
C ASN A 455 5.41 -8.16 -3.07
N VAL A 456 6.71 -8.39 -2.95
CA VAL A 456 7.63 -7.59 -2.14
C VAL A 456 8.22 -6.48 -2.99
N ALA A 457 8.14 -5.25 -2.47
CA ALA A 457 8.61 -4.05 -3.12
C ALA A 457 9.77 -3.39 -2.36
N SER A 458 10.76 -2.91 -3.11
CA SER A 458 11.86 -2.08 -2.60
C SER A 458 12.32 -1.10 -3.69
N PRO A 459 12.46 0.20 -3.39
CA PRO A 459 12.88 1.18 -4.38
C PRO A 459 14.40 1.26 -4.57
N VAL A 460 14.80 1.63 -5.78
CA VAL A 460 16.11 2.23 -6.06
C VAL A 460 15.84 3.66 -6.57
N VAL A 461 16.50 4.63 -5.96
CA VAL A 461 16.43 6.03 -6.39
C VAL A 461 17.69 6.35 -7.19
N ALA A 462 17.56 7.03 -8.32
CA ALA A 462 18.66 7.41 -9.20
C ALA A 462 18.83 8.93 -9.22
N LEU A 463 20.02 9.42 -8.90
CA LEU A 463 20.37 10.82 -9.10
C LEU A 463 20.79 11.04 -10.56
N MET A 464 20.12 11.98 -11.23
CA MET A 464 20.45 12.35 -12.62
C MET A 464 21.44 13.52 -12.68
N PRO A 465 22.24 13.64 -13.77
CA PRO A 465 23.09 14.80 -14.03
C PRO A 465 22.32 16.13 -14.01
N ASP A 466 23.03 17.25 -13.83
CA ASP A 466 22.43 18.57 -13.92
C ASP A 466 21.75 18.79 -15.29
N GLY A 467 20.53 19.31 -15.27
CA GLY A 467 19.73 19.53 -16.48
C GLY A 467 19.13 18.27 -17.12
N VAL A 468 19.37 17.09 -16.56
CA VAL A 468 18.85 15.80 -17.05
C VAL A 468 17.77 15.29 -16.10
N GLY A 469 16.75 14.63 -16.65
CA GLY A 469 15.70 13.94 -15.89
C GLY A 469 14.45 14.79 -15.60
N GLY A 470 14.55 16.11 -15.43
CA GLY A 470 13.39 16.97 -15.14
C GLY A 470 12.70 16.66 -13.80
N ASP A 471 11.58 17.33 -13.54
CA ASP A 471 10.82 17.23 -12.28
C ASP A 471 10.03 15.91 -12.23
N ALA A 472 10.67 14.82 -11.78
CA ALA A 472 10.06 13.47 -11.69
C ALA A 472 8.76 13.39 -10.85
N TRP A 473 8.51 14.39 -10.00
CA TRP A 473 7.26 14.55 -9.25
C TRP A 473 6.10 15.14 -10.07
N ASP A 474 6.41 15.74 -11.21
CA ASP A 474 5.46 16.41 -12.10
C ASP A 474 4.88 15.42 -13.13
N GLU A 475 4.28 14.35 -12.63
CA GLU A 475 3.62 13.31 -13.43
C GLU A 475 2.70 12.44 -12.55
N ASP A 476 2.09 11.41 -13.14
CA ASP A 476 1.50 10.32 -12.38
C ASP A 476 2.59 9.49 -11.67
N GLN A 477 2.30 9.01 -10.46
CA GLN A 477 3.31 8.39 -9.59
C GLN A 477 3.89 7.09 -10.13
N MET A 478 3.18 6.36 -10.99
CA MET A 478 3.64 5.08 -11.54
C MET A 478 3.05 4.92 -12.94
N SER A 479 3.88 4.75 -13.96
CA SER A 479 3.44 4.90 -15.36
C SER A 479 3.85 3.76 -16.29
N SER A 480 5.09 3.28 -16.18
CA SER A 480 5.66 2.18 -16.94
C SER A 480 6.16 1.04 -16.06
N TYR A 481 6.31 -0.13 -16.68
CA TYR A 481 6.88 -1.32 -16.07
C TYR A 481 7.71 -2.14 -17.05
N VAL A 482 8.54 -3.01 -16.48
CA VAL A 482 9.24 -4.10 -17.16
C VAL A 482 8.90 -5.40 -16.43
N ASP A 483 8.38 -6.40 -17.13
CA ASP A 483 8.27 -7.76 -16.61
C ASP A 483 9.50 -8.58 -17.05
N VAL A 484 10.34 -8.97 -16.10
CA VAL A 484 11.59 -9.71 -16.29
C VAL A 484 11.38 -11.22 -16.08
N GLY A 485 10.13 -11.67 -15.87
CA GLY A 485 9.78 -13.06 -15.58
C GLY A 485 9.79 -13.34 -14.10
N ASP A 486 10.92 -13.18 -13.42
CA ASP A 486 11.04 -13.45 -11.99
C ASP A 486 10.49 -12.32 -11.11
N TYR A 487 10.50 -11.09 -11.62
CA TYR A 487 10.05 -9.88 -10.94
C TYR A 487 9.64 -8.80 -11.95
N LEU A 488 8.92 -7.79 -11.46
CA LEU A 488 8.67 -6.56 -12.20
C LEU A 488 9.63 -5.46 -11.76
N LEU A 489 9.98 -4.57 -12.69
CA LEU A 489 10.50 -3.25 -12.40
C LEU A 489 9.40 -2.24 -12.71
N GLU A 490 9.06 -1.38 -11.76
CA GLU A 490 7.94 -0.44 -11.89
C GLU A 490 8.46 0.99 -11.71
N SER A 491 8.21 1.88 -12.67
CA SER A 491 8.49 3.31 -12.49
C SER A 491 7.69 3.80 -11.30
N HIS A 492 8.33 4.61 -10.46
CA HIS A 492 7.76 4.99 -9.19
C HIS A 492 8.22 6.38 -8.77
N PHE A 493 7.29 7.14 -8.21
CA PHE A 493 7.58 8.39 -7.55
C PHE A 493 6.62 8.60 -6.38
N GLN A 494 7.06 9.36 -5.37
CA GLN A 494 6.28 9.68 -4.18
C GLN A 494 6.33 11.16 -3.83
N PRO A 495 5.23 11.76 -3.38
CA PRO A 495 5.27 13.12 -2.85
C PRO A 495 6.19 13.23 -1.62
N PRO A 496 6.59 14.46 -1.24
CA PRO A 496 7.76 14.70 -0.38
C PRO A 496 7.80 13.92 0.94
N MET A 497 6.69 13.83 1.68
CA MET A 497 6.63 13.05 2.93
C MET A 497 6.96 11.58 2.67
N SER A 498 6.22 11.01 1.72
CA SER A 498 6.28 9.59 1.40
C SER A 498 7.65 9.22 0.83
N MET A 499 8.20 10.04 -0.07
CA MET A 499 9.55 9.86 -0.60
C MET A 499 10.59 9.95 0.49
N ALA A 500 10.53 10.95 1.38
CA ALA A 500 11.53 11.13 2.42
C ALA A 500 11.62 9.94 3.39
N SER A 501 10.48 9.29 3.67
CA SER A 501 10.44 8.10 4.52
C SER A 501 11.18 6.89 3.92
N LEU A 502 11.09 6.73 2.59
CA LEU A 502 11.69 5.62 1.84
C LEU A 502 13.06 5.95 1.26
N MET A 503 13.38 7.24 1.11
CA MET A 503 14.67 7.74 0.65
C MET A 503 15.73 7.23 1.62
N PRO A 504 16.75 6.49 1.18
CA PRO A 504 17.75 5.94 2.08
C PRO A 504 18.70 7.04 2.59
N GLY A 505 19.52 6.74 3.60
CA GLY A 505 20.57 7.64 4.08
C GLY A 505 20.30 8.26 5.45
N TRP A 506 21.33 8.86 6.05
CA TRP A 506 21.29 9.39 7.41
C TRP A 506 21.92 10.78 7.43
N PHE A 507 21.52 11.64 8.38
CA PHE A 507 22.16 12.95 8.54
C PHE A 507 22.11 13.82 7.27
N ALA A 508 23.18 14.58 7.01
CA ALA A 508 23.36 15.37 5.81
C ALA A 508 23.22 14.58 4.50
N ASP A 509 23.49 13.27 4.46
CA ASP A 509 23.32 12.47 3.24
C ASP A 509 21.86 12.42 2.83
N HIS A 510 20.95 12.19 3.78
CA HIS A 510 19.50 12.20 3.48
C HIS A 510 19.03 13.58 3.04
N ALA A 511 19.44 14.62 3.76
CA ALA A 511 19.10 15.99 3.42
C ALA A 511 19.64 16.39 2.03
N SER A 512 20.84 15.95 1.66
CA SER A 512 21.44 16.17 0.35
C SER A 512 20.63 15.47 -0.75
N ARG A 513 20.24 14.21 -0.54
CA ARG A 513 19.38 13.46 -1.47
C ARG A 513 18.03 14.14 -1.67
N MET A 514 17.42 14.63 -0.60
CA MET A 514 16.15 15.37 -0.68
C MET A 514 16.32 16.78 -1.28
N LYS A 515 17.46 17.47 -1.11
CA LYS A 515 17.75 18.70 -1.85
C LYS A 515 17.79 18.46 -3.36
N ASN A 516 18.14 17.24 -3.79
CA ASN A 516 18.09 16.80 -5.19
C ASN A 516 16.72 16.26 -5.64
N PHE A 517 15.63 16.46 -4.89
CA PHE A 517 14.32 15.87 -5.18
C PHE A 517 13.79 16.15 -6.62
N GLY A 518 14.08 17.34 -7.17
CA GLY A 518 13.72 17.67 -8.56
C GLY A 518 14.59 17.03 -9.64
N ARG A 519 15.59 16.22 -9.26
CA ARG A 519 16.55 15.54 -10.17
C ARG A 519 16.63 14.04 -9.94
N VAL A 520 15.93 13.52 -8.93
CA VAL A 520 15.92 12.09 -8.69
C VAL A 520 14.82 11.43 -9.50
N HIS A 521 15.17 10.32 -10.14
CA HIS A 521 14.22 9.38 -10.71
C HIS A 521 14.11 8.18 -9.78
N SER A 522 13.00 7.44 -9.84
CA SER A 522 12.88 6.23 -9.03
C SER A 522 12.08 5.15 -9.73
N ALA A 523 12.42 3.93 -9.40
CA ALA A 523 11.67 2.74 -9.74
C ALA A 523 11.77 1.74 -8.58
N GLY A 524 10.76 0.88 -8.48
CA GLY A 524 10.72 -0.21 -7.52
C GLY A 524 10.94 -1.54 -8.20
N ILE A 525 11.57 -2.47 -7.50
CA ILE A 525 11.42 -3.89 -7.79
C ILE A 525 10.09 -4.37 -7.21
N LEU A 526 9.46 -5.35 -7.85
CA LEU A 526 8.32 -6.08 -7.31
C LEU A 526 8.53 -7.57 -7.58
N PHE A 527 8.95 -8.33 -6.57
CA PHE A 527 9.21 -9.77 -6.72
C PHE A 527 8.28 -10.62 -5.84
N PRO A 528 7.95 -11.85 -6.25
CA PRO A 528 7.04 -12.72 -5.52
C PRO A 528 7.78 -13.47 -4.41
N ALA A 529 7.32 -13.33 -3.16
CA ALA A 529 7.68 -14.20 -2.05
C ALA A 529 6.47 -15.10 -1.73
N ASP A 530 6.54 -16.35 -2.19
CA ASP A 530 5.40 -17.27 -2.22
C ASP A 530 5.25 -18.05 -0.91
N ARG A 531 4.07 -17.95 -0.29
CA ARG A 531 3.61 -18.78 0.84
C ARG A 531 4.56 -18.83 2.04
N ARG A 532 5.29 -17.73 2.30
CA ARG A 532 6.27 -17.62 3.39
C ARG A 532 5.69 -17.16 4.73
N GLY A 533 4.49 -16.60 4.72
CA GLY A 533 3.92 -15.89 5.87
C GLY A 533 2.83 -16.65 6.62
N ARG A 534 2.58 -16.18 7.85
CA ARG A 534 1.40 -16.57 8.64
C ARG A 534 0.87 -15.39 9.46
N VAL A 535 -0.44 -15.28 9.62
CA VAL A 535 -1.05 -14.37 10.60
C VAL A 535 -1.09 -15.08 11.96
N VAL A 536 -0.42 -14.50 12.96
CA VAL A 536 -0.36 -15.03 14.34
C VAL A 536 -0.58 -13.86 15.30
N ASN A 537 -1.47 -14.03 16.28
CA ASN A 537 -1.79 -13.00 17.28
C ASN A 537 -2.09 -11.64 16.65
N ASP A 538 -2.97 -11.62 15.65
CA ASP A 538 -3.39 -10.44 14.88
C ASP A 538 -2.28 -9.73 14.08
N LYS A 539 -1.09 -10.31 13.93
CA LYS A 539 0.05 -9.73 13.21
C LYS A 539 0.58 -10.68 12.13
N LEU A 540 1.12 -10.12 11.05
CA LEU A 540 1.79 -10.88 10.00
C LEU A 540 3.20 -11.27 10.47
N GLN A 541 3.46 -12.57 10.55
CA GLN A 541 4.80 -13.13 10.56
C GLN A 541 5.21 -13.42 9.13
N PHE A 542 6.37 -12.93 8.69
CA PHE A 542 6.85 -13.13 7.33
C PHE A 542 8.38 -13.15 7.32
N GLN A 543 8.94 -14.11 6.59
CA GLN A 543 10.37 -14.32 6.49
C GLN A 543 10.71 -14.71 5.06
N LEU A 544 11.65 -14.00 4.43
CA LEU A 544 12.19 -14.43 3.14
C LEU A 544 13.00 -15.72 3.29
N ASP A 545 12.86 -16.61 2.31
CA ASP A 545 13.73 -17.77 2.19
C ASP A 545 15.13 -17.35 1.71
N ALA A 546 16.16 -17.71 2.46
CA ALA A 546 17.53 -17.30 2.16
C ALA A 546 18.09 -17.96 0.88
N THR A 547 17.55 -19.11 0.49
CA THR A 547 18.01 -19.89 -0.67
C THR A 547 17.26 -19.47 -1.92
N ASP A 548 15.95 -19.24 -1.82
CA ASP A 548 15.11 -18.96 -2.99
C ASP A 548 14.88 -17.47 -3.21
N ASP A 549 14.53 -16.73 -2.15
CA ASP A 549 14.00 -15.36 -2.27
C ASP A 549 15.12 -14.31 -2.27
N LEU A 550 16.16 -14.47 -1.43
CA LEU A 550 17.27 -13.51 -1.36
C LEU A 550 18.09 -13.39 -2.67
N PRO A 551 18.38 -14.47 -3.42
CA PRO A 551 19.02 -14.33 -4.73
C PRO A 551 18.18 -13.54 -5.73
N VAL A 552 16.86 -13.71 -5.72
CA VAL A 552 15.94 -12.95 -6.58
C VAL A 552 15.94 -11.47 -6.18
N LEU A 553 15.88 -11.16 -4.88
CA LEU A 553 15.98 -9.79 -4.37
C LEU A 553 17.28 -9.10 -4.82
N ARG A 554 18.43 -9.77 -4.66
CA ARG A 554 19.74 -9.23 -5.09
C ARG A 554 19.77 -8.99 -6.60
N ASP A 555 19.34 -9.96 -7.39
CA ASP A 555 19.33 -9.85 -8.84
C ASP A 555 18.40 -8.73 -9.33
N ALA A 556 17.21 -8.57 -8.71
CA ALA A 556 16.30 -7.48 -9.03
C ALA A 556 16.89 -6.10 -8.70
N MET A 557 17.49 -5.93 -7.50
CA MET A 557 18.13 -4.67 -7.08
C MET A 557 19.34 -4.33 -7.96
N SER A 558 20.18 -5.32 -8.27
CA SER A 558 21.31 -5.18 -9.19
C SER A 558 20.85 -4.76 -10.59
N THR A 559 19.85 -5.47 -11.13
CA THR A 559 19.33 -5.22 -12.48
C THR A 559 18.76 -3.81 -12.56
N LEU A 560 17.94 -3.39 -11.59
CA LEU A 560 17.37 -2.05 -11.58
C LEU A 560 18.44 -0.95 -11.47
N THR A 561 19.45 -1.16 -10.62
CA THR A 561 20.57 -0.22 -10.47
C THR A 561 21.34 -0.06 -11.79
N LYS A 562 21.59 -1.16 -12.51
CA LYS A 562 22.24 -1.13 -13.83
C LYS A 562 21.36 -0.47 -14.89
N VAL A 563 20.05 -0.67 -14.83
CA VAL A 563 19.07 0.02 -15.69
C VAL A 563 19.13 1.53 -15.48
N HIS A 564 19.23 2.00 -14.24
CA HIS A 564 19.42 3.42 -13.94
C HIS A 564 20.74 3.97 -14.49
N PHE A 565 21.85 3.24 -14.36
CA PHE A 565 23.13 3.67 -14.95
C PHE A 565 23.09 3.66 -16.49
N ALA A 566 22.43 2.67 -17.10
CA ALA A 566 22.20 2.65 -18.54
C ALA A 566 21.33 3.81 -19.03
N ALA A 567 20.50 4.37 -18.15
CA ALA A 567 19.74 5.60 -18.37
C ALA A 567 20.51 6.89 -18.03
N GLY A 568 21.78 6.79 -17.62
CA GLY A 568 22.66 7.95 -17.36
C GLY A 568 22.65 8.48 -15.93
N ALA A 569 22.13 7.72 -14.95
CA ALA A 569 22.26 8.09 -13.54
C ALA A 569 23.73 8.19 -13.11
N ILE A 570 24.05 9.14 -12.23
CA ILE A 570 25.41 9.33 -11.68
C ILE A 570 25.59 8.65 -10.33
N GLU A 571 24.51 8.47 -9.58
CA GLU A 571 24.46 7.73 -8.32
C GLU A 571 23.13 6.99 -8.22
N CYS A 572 23.15 5.83 -7.57
CA CYS A 572 21.94 5.13 -7.16
C CYS A 572 21.91 4.96 -5.63
N TYR A 573 20.72 5.11 -5.05
CA TYR A 573 20.43 4.96 -3.64
C TYR A 573 19.45 3.78 -3.47
N PRO A 574 19.95 2.54 -3.39
CA PRO A 574 19.12 1.41 -3.05
C PRO A 574 18.61 1.54 -1.61
N ALA A 575 17.41 1.03 -1.33
CA ALA A 575 16.78 1.07 -0.02
C ALA A 575 17.42 0.15 1.03
N LEU A 576 18.74 0.20 1.15
CA LEU A 576 19.51 -0.47 2.18
C LEU A 576 19.41 0.29 3.48
N ALA A 577 19.31 -0.41 4.60
CA ALA A 577 19.09 0.19 5.91
C ALA A 577 20.26 1.10 6.35
N LYS A 578 21.48 0.80 5.89
CA LYS A 578 22.69 1.63 6.08
C LYS A 578 22.76 2.84 5.14
N GLY A 579 21.92 2.89 4.10
CA GLY A 579 21.80 4.02 3.19
C GLY A 579 22.98 4.22 2.24
N GLN A 580 23.71 3.14 1.90
CA GLN A 580 24.88 3.18 1.01
C GLN A 580 24.54 3.74 -0.39
N THR A 581 25.53 4.39 -1.01
CA THR A 581 25.47 4.89 -2.39
C THR A 581 26.16 3.91 -3.33
N VAL A 582 25.62 3.74 -4.54
CA VAL A 582 26.25 2.98 -5.62
C VAL A 582 26.59 3.94 -6.77
N THR A 583 27.78 3.81 -7.35
CA THR A 583 28.26 4.62 -8.49
C THR A 583 28.52 3.73 -9.72
N PRO A 584 28.54 4.30 -10.95
CA PRO A 584 28.68 3.53 -12.19
C PRO A 584 29.97 2.70 -12.32
N ASP A 585 31.03 3.06 -11.57
CA ASP A 585 32.33 2.40 -11.58
C ASP A 585 32.42 1.18 -10.63
N MET A 586 31.40 0.97 -9.80
CA MET A 586 31.35 -0.18 -8.89
C MET A 586 30.91 -1.47 -9.60
N ASP A 587 31.40 -2.61 -9.11
CA ASP A 587 30.79 -3.90 -9.41
C ASP A 587 29.46 -4.02 -8.65
N VAL A 588 28.36 -3.70 -9.35
CA VAL A 588 27.02 -3.68 -8.78
C VAL A 588 26.58 -5.05 -8.24
N ASP A 589 26.94 -6.16 -8.91
CA ASP A 589 26.52 -7.49 -8.45
C ASP A 589 27.28 -7.90 -7.20
N ALA A 590 28.60 -7.69 -7.18
CA ALA A 590 29.41 -7.96 -6.00
C ALA A 590 28.99 -7.10 -4.82
N PHE A 591 28.61 -5.83 -5.07
CA PHE A 591 28.07 -4.94 -4.05
C PHE A 591 26.82 -5.53 -3.40
N PHE A 592 25.76 -5.85 -4.16
CA PHE A 592 24.51 -6.37 -3.59
C PHE A 592 24.67 -7.75 -2.96
N ALA A 593 25.56 -8.60 -3.49
CA ALA A 593 25.89 -9.88 -2.85
C ALA A 593 26.51 -9.70 -1.45
N SER A 594 27.31 -8.64 -1.26
CA SER A 594 27.93 -8.34 0.02
C SER A 594 27.02 -7.56 0.98
N ALA A 595 26.17 -6.69 0.44
CA ALA A 595 25.36 -5.71 1.17
C ALA A 595 24.00 -6.26 1.62
N ILE A 596 23.44 -7.25 0.89
CA ILE A 596 22.20 -7.92 1.27
C ILE A 596 22.58 -9.35 1.68
N ARG A 597 22.74 -9.60 2.97
CA ARG A 597 23.02 -10.95 3.51
C ARG A 597 21.76 -11.57 4.10
N GLU A 598 20.93 -10.72 4.69
CA GLU A 598 19.65 -11.03 5.31
C GLU A 598 18.58 -10.04 4.84
N GLN A 599 17.32 -10.31 5.20
CA GLN A 599 16.20 -9.50 4.70
C GLN A 599 16.16 -8.09 5.27
N ASP A 600 16.66 -7.91 6.49
CA ASP A 600 16.59 -6.67 7.28
C ASP A 600 17.73 -5.69 6.94
N ASP A 601 18.69 -6.12 6.11
CA ASP A 601 19.62 -5.24 5.39
C ASP A 601 18.90 -4.29 4.41
N VAL A 602 17.66 -4.62 4.02
CA VAL A 602 16.87 -3.91 3.02
C VAL A 602 15.55 -3.45 3.62
N THR A 603 15.14 -2.22 3.30
CA THR A 603 13.79 -1.76 3.58
C THR A 603 12.84 -2.43 2.59
N LEU A 604 12.05 -3.37 3.09
CA LEU A 604 11.07 -4.13 2.33
C LEU A 604 9.66 -3.68 2.66
N SER A 605 8.80 -3.65 1.65
CA SER A 605 7.40 -3.29 1.82
C SER A 605 6.49 -4.16 0.96
N SER A 606 5.21 -4.21 1.29
CA SER A 606 4.21 -4.76 0.40
C SER A 606 2.86 -4.06 0.56
N SER A 607 2.22 -3.80 -0.57
CA SER A 607 0.80 -3.41 -0.64
C SER A 607 -0.10 -4.58 -1.05
N HIS A 608 0.49 -5.78 -1.19
CA HIS A 608 -0.13 -6.94 -1.80
C HIS A 608 -0.04 -8.19 -0.93
N PRO A 609 -0.48 -8.18 0.35
CA PRO A 609 -0.66 -9.43 1.07
C PRO A 609 -1.82 -10.22 0.46
N HIS A 610 -1.60 -11.51 0.24
CA HIS A 610 -2.59 -12.46 -0.25
C HIS A 610 -2.36 -13.86 0.32
N GLY A 611 -3.35 -14.73 0.20
CA GLY A 611 -3.38 -16.00 0.95
C GLY A 611 -3.80 -15.81 2.41
N GLY A 612 -3.75 -16.88 3.19
CA GLY A 612 -4.29 -16.94 4.55
C GLY A 612 -5.64 -17.64 4.63
N ASN A 613 -6.52 -17.47 3.64
CA ASN A 613 -7.83 -18.14 3.59
C ASN A 613 -8.04 -18.78 2.22
N ALA A 614 -7.04 -19.54 1.77
CA ALA A 614 -6.88 -20.00 0.40
C ALA A 614 -8.07 -20.85 -0.11
N ILE A 615 -8.39 -20.66 -1.38
CA ILE A 615 -9.26 -21.54 -2.16
C ILE A 615 -8.62 -22.92 -2.36
N ASN A 616 -9.41 -23.97 -2.18
CA ASN A 616 -9.02 -25.35 -2.47
C ASN A 616 -10.25 -26.24 -2.61
N GLU A 617 -10.17 -27.26 -3.46
CA GLU A 617 -11.18 -28.33 -3.54
C GLU A 617 -11.24 -29.15 -2.23
N ASP A 618 -10.09 -29.36 -1.60
CA ASP A 618 -9.97 -30.14 -0.38
C ASP A 618 -9.99 -29.23 0.87
N PRO A 619 -10.97 -29.37 1.78
CA PRO A 619 -11.03 -28.61 3.03
C PRO A 619 -9.82 -28.82 3.95
N ALA A 620 -8.99 -29.85 3.75
CA ALA A 620 -7.74 -30.02 4.49
C ALA A 620 -6.62 -29.07 4.02
N HIS A 621 -6.75 -28.50 2.82
CA HIS A 621 -5.70 -27.71 2.15
C HIS A 621 -6.13 -26.27 1.84
N GLY A 622 -7.36 -25.88 2.17
CA GLY A 622 -7.88 -24.52 2.00
C GLY A 622 -8.97 -24.17 3.01
N ILE A 623 -9.31 -22.89 3.09
CA ILE A 623 -10.38 -22.37 3.95
C ILE A 623 -11.70 -22.24 3.19
N VAL A 624 -11.63 -21.99 1.88
CA VAL A 624 -12.80 -21.83 1.03
C VAL A 624 -12.81 -22.83 -0.13
N ASP A 625 -14.01 -23.21 -0.57
CA ASP A 625 -14.25 -24.01 -1.76
C ASP A 625 -14.02 -23.22 -3.06
N LEU A 626 -14.21 -23.86 -4.21
CA LEU A 626 -13.98 -23.24 -5.52
C LEU A 626 -14.92 -22.08 -5.86
N ASP A 627 -16.01 -21.90 -5.10
CA ASP A 627 -16.93 -20.77 -5.19
C ASP A 627 -16.69 -19.75 -4.07
N CYS A 628 -15.54 -19.86 -3.39
CA CYS A 628 -15.11 -19.00 -2.30
C CYS A 628 -16.01 -19.06 -1.04
N ARG A 629 -16.78 -20.12 -0.85
CA ARG A 629 -17.55 -20.38 0.38
C ARG A 629 -16.68 -21.08 1.41
N VAL A 630 -16.74 -20.65 2.66
CA VAL A 630 -15.98 -21.26 3.77
C VAL A 630 -16.41 -22.72 3.93
N HIS A 631 -15.44 -23.62 3.91
CA HIS A 631 -15.67 -25.05 4.07
C HIS A 631 -16.43 -25.36 5.38
N GLY A 632 -17.41 -26.27 5.29
CA GLY A 632 -18.25 -26.63 6.44
C GLY A 632 -19.29 -25.58 6.85
N THR A 633 -19.47 -24.51 6.05
CA THR A 633 -20.53 -23.52 6.23
C THR A 633 -21.54 -23.55 5.08
N THR A 634 -22.75 -23.03 5.30
CA THR A 634 -23.77 -22.88 4.25
C THR A 634 -23.71 -21.52 3.56
N ASN A 635 -23.41 -20.45 4.30
CA ASN A 635 -23.70 -19.08 3.87
C ASN A 635 -22.59 -18.05 4.22
N VAL A 636 -21.32 -18.48 4.29
CA VAL A 636 -20.18 -17.57 4.50
C VAL A 636 -19.25 -17.61 3.30
N LEU A 637 -19.03 -16.45 2.67
CA LEU A 637 -18.09 -16.29 1.56
C LEU A 637 -16.86 -15.48 1.99
N VAL A 638 -15.72 -15.69 1.32
CA VAL A 638 -14.54 -14.83 1.43
C VAL A 638 -14.21 -14.29 0.05
N THR A 639 -14.17 -12.96 -0.14
CA THR A 639 -14.07 -12.36 -1.49
C THR A 639 -12.89 -11.40 -1.65
N ASP A 640 -11.90 -11.47 -0.76
CA ASP A 640 -10.71 -10.63 -0.83
C ASP A 640 -9.44 -11.41 -1.24
N ALA A 641 -8.29 -10.73 -1.26
CA ALA A 641 -7.00 -11.30 -1.66
C ALA A 641 -6.55 -12.50 -0.80
N SER A 642 -7.19 -12.76 0.34
CA SER A 642 -6.85 -13.90 1.20
C SER A 642 -7.15 -15.26 0.58
N VAL A 643 -8.01 -15.31 -0.44
CA VAL A 643 -8.36 -16.56 -1.12
C VAL A 643 -7.31 -17.04 -2.11
N PHE A 644 -6.34 -16.21 -2.49
CA PHE A 644 -5.31 -16.63 -3.44
C PHE A 644 -4.39 -17.70 -2.81
N PRO A 645 -4.29 -18.89 -3.40
CA PRO A 645 -3.56 -20.00 -2.79
C PRO A 645 -2.05 -19.88 -2.98
N SER A 646 -1.57 -19.03 -3.90
CA SER A 646 -0.15 -18.74 -4.10
C SER A 646 0.02 -17.31 -4.60
N CYS A 647 1.28 -16.90 -4.76
CA CYS A 647 1.62 -15.57 -5.20
C CYS A 647 1.07 -15.26 -6.60
N ILE A 648 0.41 -14.11 -6.76
CA ILE A 648 -0.19 -13.70 -8.05
C ILE A 648 0.77 -12.92 -8.96
N ARG A 649 1.93 -12.49 -8.43
CA ARG A 649 3.04 -11.86 -9.19
C ARG A 649 2.72 -10.51 -9.87
N VAL A 650 1.50 -10.00 -9.72
CA VAL A 650 1.02 -8.71 -10.25
C VAL A 650 0.28 -7.90 -9.17
N ASN A 651 -0.03 -6.63 -9.42
CA ASN A 651 -0.78 -5.79 -8.47
C ASN A 651 -2.17 -6.39 -8.17
N ALA A 652 -2.53 -6.48 -6.89
CA ALA A 652 -3.62 -7.36 -6.45
C ALA A 652 -5.04 -6.86 -6.72
N GLN A 653 -5.26 -5.56 -6.91
CA GLN A 653 -6.62 -4.99 -6.94
C GLN A 653 -7.51 -5.67 -7.99
N TRP A 654 -7.07 -5.73 -9.25
CA TRP A 654 -7.92 -6.20 -10.34
C TRP A 654 -8.23 -7.68 -10.18
N THR A 655 -7.23 -8.50 -9.83
CA THR A 655 -7.40 -9.93 -9.50
C THR A 655 -8.37 -10.15 -8.34
N THR A 656 -8.29 -9.35 -7.27
CA THR A 656 -9.21 -9.46 -6.14
C THR A 656 -10.64 -9.11 -6.53
N MET A 657 -10.83 -8.07 -7.34
CA MET A 657 -12.14 -7.71 -7.86
C MET A 657 -12.70 -8.77 -8.80
N ALA A 658 -11.86 -9.35 -9.68
CA ALA A 658 -12.24 -10.42 -10.57
C ALA A 658 -12.66 -11.68 -9.80
N MET A 659 -11.95 -12.02 -8.71
CA MET A 659 -12.32 -13.17 -7.87
C MET A 659 -13.64 -12.93 -7.10
N ALA A 660 -13.85 -11.73 -6.58
CA ALA A 660 -15.13 -11.37 -5.96
C ALA A 660 -16.29 -11.42 -6.98
N HIS A 661 -16.05 -10.96 -8.20
CA HIS A 661 -17.02 -11.06 -9.29
C HIS A 661 -17.26 -12.53 -9.70
N TYR A 662 -16.21 -13.34 -9.77
CA TYR A 662 -16.31 -14.77 -10.07
C TYR A 662 -17.19 -15.49 -9.03
N ALA A 663 -17.05 -15.15 -7.75
CA ALA A 663 -17.84 -15.75 -6.66
C ALA A 663 -19.30 -15.26 -6.61
N THR A 664 -19.58 -14.01 -7.02
CA THR A 664 -20.89 -13.36 -6.74
C THR A 664 -21.65 -12.88 -7.96
N GLY A 665 -21.01 -12.80 -9.13
CA GLY A 665 -21.56 -12.25 -10.37
C GLY A 665 -22.09 -13.30 -11.34
N ARG A 666 -21.74 -14.58 -11.15
CA ARG A 666 -22.18 -15.69 -12.02
C ARG A 666 -23.56 -16.27 -11.64
N GLY A 667 -24.08 -15.91 -10.48
CA GLY A 667 -25.35 -16.39 -9.96
C GLY A 667 -25.58 -15.91 -8.53
N ASP A 668 -26.68 -16.35 -7.92
CA ASP A 668 -26.92 -16.16 -6.49
C ASP A 668 -26.00 -17.10 -5.69
N PRO A 669 -25.07 -16.56 -4.89
CA PRO A 669 -24.13 -17.40 -4.14
C PRO A 669 -24.76 -18.04 -2.89
N PHE A 670 -25.99 -17.66 -2.51
CA PHE A 670 -26.70 -18.16 -1.33
C PHE A 670 -27.88 -19.09 -1.66
N GLY A 671 -28.32 -19.15 -2.92
CA GLY A 671 -29.27 -20.15 -3.42
C GLY A 671 -30.68 -19.62 -3.66
#